data_AF-A0A351MU41-F1
#
_entry.id   AF-A0A351MU41-F1
#
_cell.length_a   1.000
_cell.length_b   1.000
_cell.length_c   1.000
_cell.angle_alpha   90.00
_cell.angle_beta   90.00
_cell.angle_gamma   90.00
#
_symmetry.space_group_name_H-M   'P 1'
#
loop_
_entity.id
_entity.type
_entity.pdbx_description
1 polymer ?
#
loop_
_entity_poly.entity_id
_entity_poly.type
_entity_poly.pdbx_seq_one_letter_code
_entity_poly.pdbx_strand_id
1 'polypeptide(L)'
;KPTATPSVKEKSWPTNLIDNFILARLESEKLSHAVAADKPTLLRRVTLDLTGLPPTPEELNNFLADTSASAYERVVDRLLASARFGERWATMWMDLSRYGDTKSLGHDGTRDIWPYRDWIIAAFNTDMRWDEFIVRQMAGDMLPEGQQDLIATGFHRLTKNNDEGGTIDEEYRIYAVIDRVNTTWTAFMGVQMGCVQCHGHPYDPIRAKEYYGSFAFLNQSEDSDKDDDRPTIKVAEKPDEVARITQLIAQTQALITGQGQSTKPIQWTASKPSRAISSAKETQFATDANGLVTVTGKREPTSVTEITLPAPKSQKLSAITLHTGNPKKADGASGRHPDGNFVLSGVEISRVTPNAPAPQGRFFRIDIPGAGKCANVSEIELLDANGVNVARKATATQSSTSPGYPATIAIDGKHSTGIDNTTSTDTQTDPWLQLDLGTVTRIQTVRIWNRMDGGNDARILGAILSLRDAGGKVVWSRRIPAAPTQQLLEFAITQPEVALEVSQAKADFEQPSYPASAVLSNPMPATLGWAVGPKRTSEHRLVLSLNQLTQFGAGEQIRVRLHHLHTKPGFDGMDLAQFSLSVTDSLDAIEQTSSEQMKLADLRKELAKLPMSDMPVMRELPKDKQRKTHELIRGGWNTPGEIIATP
;
A
#
# COMPACT_ATOMS: atom_id res chain seq x y z
N LYS A 1 51.22 21.17 20.41
CA LYS A 1 52.52 20.66 20.92
C LYS A 1 52.23 19.90 22.21
N PRO A 2 52.73 18.67 22.42
CA PRO A 2 52.59 17.99 23.70
C PRO A 2 53.23 18.86 24.80
N THR A 3 52.50 19.08 25.89
CA THR A 3 52.97 19.84 27.05
C THR A 3 54.02 19.02 27.78
N ALA A 4 55.19 19.60 28.07
CA ALA A 4 56.22 18.92 28.83
C ALA A 4 55.72 18.59 30.25
N THR A 5 55.99 17.38 30.73
CA THR A 5 55.64 16.96 32.10
C THR A 5 56.39 17.85 33.10
N PRO A 6 55.68 18.50 34.04
CA PRO A 6 56.30 19.40 35.00
C PRO A 6 57.13 18.63 36.03
N SER A 7 58.21 19.27 36.51
CA SER A 7 58.99 18.74 37.62
C SER A 7 58.31 19.06 38.95
N VAL A 8 58.18 18.06 39.81
CA VAL A 8 57.60 18.17 41.16
C VAL A 8 58.66 17.90 42.24
N LYS A 9 58.47 18.43 43.44
CA LYS A 9 59.34 18.20 44.60
C LYS A 9 59.09 16.82 45.21
N GLU A 10 57.83 16.42 45.35
CA GLU A 10 57.46 15.09 45.85
C GLU A 10 57.36 14.05 44.72
N LYS A 11 58.40 13.22 44.58
CA LYS A 11 58.50 12.27 43.45
C LYS A 11 57.77 10.94 43.66
N SER A 12 57.39 10.60 44.90
CA SER A 12 56.82 9.30 45.25
C SER A 12 55.30 9.22 45.14
N TRP A 13 54.61 10.38 45.15
CA TRP A 13 53.16 10.44 45.07
C TRP A 13 52.60 10.25 43.65
N PRO A 14 53.18 10.87 42.60
CA PRO A 14 52.65 10.70 41.24
C PRO A 14 52.75 9.25 40.75
N THR A 15 51.61 8.67 40.41
CA THR A 15 51.49 7.31 39.85
C THR A 15 51.32 7.31 38.33
N ASN A 16 50.87 8.44 37.77
CA ASN A 16 50.69 8.64 36.34
C ASN A 16 51.13 10.06 35.90
N LEU A 17 51.01 10.35 34.60
CA LEU A 17 51.42 11.64 34.04
C LEU A 17 50.55 12.81 34.54
N ILE A 18 49.25 12.60 34.75
CA ILE A 18 48.30 13.63 35.20
C ILE A 18 48.63 14.08 36.62
N ASP A 19 49.00 13.14 37.49
CA ASP A 19 49.36 13.44 38.88
C ASP A 19 50.50 14.46 38.98
N ASN A 20 51.46 14.43 38.04
CA ASN A 20 52.55 15.41 37.99
C ASN A 20 52.03 16.83 37.74
N PHE A 21 51.03 16.99 36.88
CA PHE A 21 50.43 18.30 36.60
C PHE A 21 49.62 18.83 37.80
N ILE A 22 48.87 17.95 38.46
CA ILE A 22 48.10 18.32 39.65
C ILE A 22 49.05 18.72 40.79
N LEU A 23 50.05 17.88 41.06
CA LEU A 23 51.00 18.12 42.14
C LEU A 23 51.84 19.37 41.87
N ALA A 24 52.28 19.61 40.63
CA ALA A 24 52.99 20.84 40.28
C ALA A 24 52.17 22.10 40.59
N ARG A 25 50.85 22.07 40.32
CA ARG A 25 49.97 23.18 40.67
C ARG A 25 49.84 23.33 42.19
N LEU A 26 49.58 22.24 42.91
CA LEU A 26 49.47 22.25 44.37
C LEU A 26 50.75 22.80 45.03
N GLU A 27 51.92 22.33 44.62
CA GLU A 27 53.21 22.80 45.12
C GLU A 27 53.44 24.29 44.85
N SER A 28 53.03 24.78 43.68
CA SER A 28 53.13 26.22 43.33
C SER A 28 52.22 27.09 44.19
N GLU A 29 51.07 26.56 44.59
CA GLU A 29 50.10 27.21 45.47
C GLU A 29 50.38 26.96 46.96
N LYS A 30 51.43 26.19 47.28
CA LYS A 30 51.79 25.76 48.65
C LYS A 30 50.70 24.93 49.34
N LEU A 31 49.97 24.14 48.56
CA LEU A 31 49.00 23.17 49.03
C LEU A 31 49.61 21.76 49.00
N SER A 32 49.07 20.87 49.83
CA SER A 32 49.41 19.44 49.84
C SER A 32 48.24 18.62 49.29
N HIS A 33 48.54 17.45 48.71
CA HIS A 33 47.50 16.52 48.29
C HIS A 33 46.71 15.99 49.49
N ALA A 34 45.47 15.55 49.25
CA ALA A 34 44.67 14.89 50.27
C ALA A 34 45.23 13.49 50.62
N VAL A 35 44.93 13.01 51.83
CA VAL A 35 45.22 11.62 52.22
C VAL A 35 44.27 10.65 51.49
N ALA A 36 44.76 9.44 51.20
CA ALA A 36 43.93 8.39 50.59
C ALA A 36 42.75 8.02 51.51
N ALA A 37 41.58 7.78 50.90
CA ALA A 37 40.39 7.34 51.64
C ALA A 37 40.57 5.92 52.18
N ASP A 38 39.90 5.59 53.29
CA ASP A 38 39.86 4.21 53.78
C ASP A 38 39.10 3.29 52.81
N LYS A 39 39.34 1.97 52.90
CA LYS A 39 38.75 0.99 51.99
C LYS A 39 37.22 1.08 51.90
N PRO A 40 36.45 1.15 53.01
CA PRO A 40 34.99 1.29 52.92
C PRO A 40 34.53 2.55 52.19
N THR A 41 35.17 3.70 52.46
CA THR A 41 34.84 4.96 51.79
C THR A 41 35.19 4.91 50.32
N LEU A 42 36.35 4.34 49.98
CA LEU A 42 36.81 4.20 48.61
C LEU A 42 35.86 3.31 47.79
N LEU A 43 35.47 2.14 48.31
CA LEU A 43 34.51 1.25 47.66
C LEU A 43 33.15 1.92 47.45
N ARG A 44 32.64 2.61 48.49
CA ARG A 44 31.36 3.31 48.38
C ARG A 44 31.37 4.39 47.30
N ARG A 45 32.43 5.20 47.23
CA ARG A 45 32.57 6.27 46.22
C ARG A 45 32.62 5.68 44.81
N VAL A 46 33.54 4.75 44.55
CA VAL A 46 33.71 4.20 43.21
C VAL A 46 32.47 3.44 42.71
N THR A 47 31.74 2.76 43.60
CA THR A 47 30.49 2.07 43.22
C THR A 47 29.39 3.08 42.89
N LEU A 48 29.22 4.14 43.67
CA LEU A 48 28.25 5.20 43.37
C LEU A 48 28.59 5.95 42.09
N ASP A 49 29.88 6.23 41.87
CA ASP A 49 30.32 6.94 40.68
C ASP A 49 30.09 6.11 39.41
N LEU A 50 30.49 4.84 39.41
CA LEU A 50 30.42 3.98 38.24
C LEU A 50 29.04 3.38 37.98
N THR A 51 28.26 3.06 39.02
CA THR A 51 26.97 2.36 38.85
C THR A 51 25.78 3.08 39.47
N GLY A 52 25.97 4.24 40.09
CA GLY A 52 24.89 5.00 40.75
C GLY A 52 24.31 4.34 42.00
N LEU A 53 24.88 3.23 42.48
CA LEU A 53 24.34 2.41 43.56
C LEU A 53 25.41 2.17 44.64
N PRO A 54 25.01 2.02 45.92
CA PRO A 54 25.95 1.63 46.97
C PRO A 54 26.40 0.17 46.78
N PRO A 55 27.60 -0.20 47.29
CA PRO A 55 28.06 -1.59 47.28
C PRO A 55 27.19 -2.44 48.22
N THR A 56 27.07 -3.73 47.91
CA THR A 56 26.40 -4.67 48.82
C THR A 56 27.31 -5.01 50.01
N PRO A 57 26.75 -5.51 51.13
CA PRO A 57 27.56 -5.98 52.26
C PRO A 57 28.58 -7.06 51.88
N GLU A 58 28.25 -7.93 50.93
CA GLU A 58 29.15 -8.97 50.43
C GLU A 58 30.33 -8.38 49.67
N GLU A 59 30.08 -7.42 48.78
CA GLU A 59 31.13 -6.73 48.02
C GLU A 59 32.09 -5.98 48.94
N LEU A 60 31.57 -5.36 50.01
CA LEU A 60 32.38 -4.72 51.04
C LEU A 60 33.27 -5.73 51.78
N ASN A 61 32.70 -6.84 52.24
CA ASN A 61 33.46 -7.87 52.94
C ASN A 61 34.56 -8.46 52.07
N ASN A 62 34.26 -8.71 50.79
CA ASN A 62 35.24 -9.21 49.82
C ASN A 62 36.38 -8.21 49.60
N PHE A 63 36.08 -6.93 49.44
CA PHE A 63 37.11 -5.89 49.26
C PHE A 63 37.97 -5.64 50.51
N LEU A 64 37.37 -5.76 51.70
CA LEU A 64 38.11 -5.68 52.96
C LEU A 64 39.08 -6.86 53.12
N ALA A 65 38.65 -8.06 52.75
CA ALA A 65 39.47 -9.28 52.81
C ALA A 65 40.57 -9.34 51.74
N ASP A 66 40.41 -8.64 50.62
CA ASP A 66 41.39 -8.63 49.54
C ASP A 66 42.63 -7.79 49.88
N THR A 67 43.76 -8.45 50.12
CA THR A 67 45.04 -7.82 50.50
C THR A 67 46.01 -7.65 49.34
N SER A 68 45.61 -7.99 48.11
CA SER A 68 46.51 -7.86 46.97
C SER A 68 46.72 -6.39 46.59
N ALA A 69 47.88 -6.10 45.99
CA ALA A 69 48.23 -4.76 45.51
C ALA A 69 47.28 -4.22 44.41
N SER A 70 46.42 -5.06 43.83
CA SER A 70 45.49 -4.72 42.75
C SER A 70 44.02 -4.89 43.16
N ALA A 71 43.74 -4.88 44.46
CA ALA A 71 42.39 -5.08 45.00
C ALA A 71 41.40 -4.02 44.51
N TYR A 72 41.86 -2.77 44.39
CA TYR A 72 41.01 -1.67 43.94
C TYR A 72 40.70 -1.75 42.44
N GLU A 73 41.71 -2.05 41.61
CA GLU A 73 41.60 -2.20 40.17
C GLU A 73 40.62 -3.32 39.82
N ARG A 74 40.67 -4.46 40.53
CA ARG A 74 39.68 -5.54 40.35
C ARG A 74 38.25 -5.11 40.68
N VAL A 75 38.06 -4.25 41.69
CA VAL A 75 36.74 -3.68 41.98
C VAL A 75 36.29 -2.80 40.81
N VAL A 76 37.16 -1.94 40.30
CA VAL A 76 36.87 -1.07 39.15
C VAL A 76 36.51 -1.89 37.92
N ASP A 77 37.33 -2.86 37.53
CA ASP A 77 37.10 -3.73 36.35
C ASP A 77 35.73 -4.43 36.42
N ARG A 78 35.39 -4.94 37.60
CA ARG A 78 34.10 -5.59 37.85
C ARG A 78 32.92 -4.62 37.75
N LEU A 79 33.08 -3.39 38.22
CA LEU A 79 32.05 -2.36 38.13
C LEU A 79 31.85 -1.88 36.70
N LEU A 80 32.94 -1.70 35.94
CA LEU A 80 32.89 -1.36 34.51
C LEU A 80 32.22 -2.46 33.67
N ALA A 81 32.43 -3.74 34.04
CA ALA A 81 31.79 -4.88 33.36
C ALA A 81 30.30 -5.10 33.75
N SER A 82 29.77 -4.32 34.69
CA SER A 82 28.37 -4.45 35.14
C SER A 82 27.42 -3.72 34.20
N ALA A 83 26.27 -4.31 33.87
CA ALA A 83 25.22 -3.63 33.07
C ALA A 83 24.77 -2.28 33.66
N ARG A 84 24.91 -2.12 34.98
CA ARG A 84 24.58 -0.89 35.73
C ARG A 84 25.52 0.28 35.40
N PHE A 85 26.71 0.00 34.87
CA PHE A 85 27.62 1.02 34.38
C PHE A 85 26.97 1.80 33.23
N GLY A 86 26.49 1.10 32.21
CA GLY A 86 25.79 1.71 31.08
C GLY A 86 24.52 2.45 31.50
N GLU A 87 23.74 1.93 32.45
CA GLU A 87 22.55 2.62 32.99
C GLU A 87 22.91 3.97 33.65
N ARG A 88 24.01 4.00 34.43
CA ARG A 88 24.50 5.20 35.10
C ARG A 88 25.09 6.22 34.14
N TRP A 89 25.89 5.77 33.18
CA TRP A 89 26.52 6.68 32.21
C TRP A 89 25.52 7.17 31.15
N ALA A 90 24.55 6.34 30.78
CA ALA A 90 23.45 6.74 29.92
C ALA A 90 22.63 7.87 30.55
N THR A 91 22.42 7.89 31.87
CA THR A 91 21.69 9.00 32.51
C THR A 91 22.41 10.34 32.33
N MET A 92 23.74 10.37 32.45
CA MET A 92 24.52 11.58 32.19
C MET A 92 24.45 12.01 30.72
N TRP A 93 24.49 11.06 29.79
CA TRP A 93 24.35 11.36 28.35
C TRP A 93 22.94 11.83 28.00
N MET A 94 21.92 11.24 28.62
CA MET A 94 20.53 11.59 28.41
C MET A 94 20.25 13.05 28.80
N ASP A 95 20.85 13.55 29.88
CA ASP A 95 20.79 14.96 30.24
C ASP A 95 21.39 15.87 29.14
N LEU A 96 22.54 15.48 28.57
CA LEU A 96 23.19 16.23 27.48
C LEU A 96 22.37 16.18 26.18
N SER A 97 21.73 15.05 25.89
CA SER A 97 20.92 14.87 24.68
C SER A 97 19.51 15.47 24.78
N ARG A 98 19.10 15.93 25.98
CA ARG A 98 17.76 16.42 26.33
C ARG A 98 16.69 15.33 26.22
N TYR A 99 17.02 14.12 26.66
CA TYR A 99 16.07 13.01 26.66
C TYR A 99 14.79 13.37 27.43
N GLY A 100 13.63 13.09 26.83
CA GLY A 100 12.34 13.20 27.48
C GLY A 100 11.34 12.27 26.80
N ASP A 101 10.48 11.63 27.61
CA ASP A 101 9.40 10.76 27.11
C ASP A 101 8.19 11.58 26.58
N THR A 102 8.30 12.92 26.58
CA THR A 102 7.28 13.87 26.12
C THR A 102 7.86 14.97 25.24
N LYS A 103 7.00 15.68 24.51
CA LYS A 103 7.38 16.75 23.56
C LYS A 103 7.80 18.07 24.22
N SER A 104 7.62 18.21 25.53
CA SER A 104 8.16 19.26 26.42
C SER A 104 7.70 20.70 26.12
N LEU A 105 6.63 20.89 25.34
CA LEU A 105 6.02 22.19 25.05
C LEU A 105 4.50 22.06 24.79
N GLY A 106 3.74 23.11 25.12
CA GLY A 106 2.30 23.19 24.81
C GLY A 106 1.48 22.06 25.45
N HIS A 107 0.84 21.24 24.60
CA HIS A 107 0.08 20.05 25.01
C HIS A 107 0.94 18.99 25.73
N ASP A 108 2.25 18.97 25.47
CA ASP A 108 3.22 18.07 26.06
C ASP A 108 2.86 16.57 25.89
N GLY A 109 2.49 16.20 24.66
CA GLY A 109 2.17 14.81 24.31
C GLY A 109 3.37 13.85 24.47
N THR A 110 3.09 12.55 24.57
CA THR A 110 4.11 11.51 24.69
C THR A 110 4.91 11.32 23.39
N ARG A 111 6.17 10.89 23.52
CA ARG A 111 7.04 10.52 22.41
C ARG A 111 7.65 9.13 22.64
N ASP A 112 7.50 8.25 21.66
CA ASP A 112 8.08 6.90 21.70
C ASP A 112 9.59 6.93 21.37
N ILE A 113 10.41 7.41 22.32
CA ILE A 113 11.86 7.56 22.14
C ILE A 113 12.69 6.61 23.01
N TRP A 114 12.04 5.73 23.78
CA TRP A 114 12.69 4.71 24.61
C TRP A 114 13.74 3.85 23.89
N PRO A 115 13.63 3.51 22.58
CA PRO A 115 14.68 2.71 21.94
C PRO A 115 16.03 3.43 21.87
N TYR A 116 16.04 4.77 21.82
CA TYR A 116 17.26 5.55 21.87
C TYR A 116 17.94 5.49 23.25
N ARG A 117 17.16 5.52 24.35
CA ARG A 117 17.69 5.28 25.70
C ARG A 117 18.39 3.92 25.78
N ASP A 118 17.71 2.87 25.33
CA ASP A 118 18.25 1.51 25.39
C ASP A 118 19.49 1.36 24.50
N TRP A 119 19.52 2.05 23.36
CA TRP A 119 20.71 2.13 22.50
C TRP A 119 21.89 2.80 23.22
N ILE A 120 21.68 3.91 23.93
CA ILE A 120 22.75 4.58 24.71
C ILE A 120 23.30 3.64 25.80
N ILE A 121 22.41 2.97 26.55
CA ILE A 121 22.81 2.01 27.60
C ILE A 121 23.67 0.90 27.01
N ALA A 122 23.25 0.35 25.86
CA ALA A 122 24.01 -0.68 25.16
C ALA A 122 25.36 -0.17 24.66
N ALA A 123 25.42 1.05 24.12
CA ALA A 123 26.67 1.64 23.62
C ALA A 123 27.73 1.78 24.73
N PHE A 124 27.34 2.23 25.93
CA PHE A 124 28.26 2.30 27.08
C PHE A 124 28.67 0.91 27.58
N ASN A 125 27.73 -0.03 27.71
CA ASN A 125 28.02 -1.38 28.22
C ASN A 125 28.88 -2.22 27.26
N THR A 126 28.89 -1.89 25.96
CA THR A 126 29.71 -2.56 24.95
C THR A 126 31.06 -1.87 24.72
N ASP A 127 31.36 -0.81 25.49
CA ASP A 127 32.54 0.04 25.30
C ASP A 127 32.68 0.50 23.85
N MET A 128 31.57 0.98 23.27
CA MET A 128 31.54 1.48 21.90
C MET A 128 32.57 2.58 21.73
N ARG A 129 33.38 2.47 20.67
CA ARG A 129 34.40 3.47 20.38
C ARG A 129 33.76 4.85 20.22
N TRP A 130 34.40 5.86 20.82
CA TRP A 130 33.88 7.22 20.84
C TRP A 130 33.61 7.80 19.44
N ASP A 131 34.46 7.50 18.46
CA ASP A 131 34.26 7.93 17.07
C ASP A 131 32.99 7.33 16.45
N GLU A 132 32.73 6.05 16.71
CA GLU A 132 31.52 5.36 16.26
C GLU A 132 30.26 5.89 16.95
N PHE A 133 30.32 6.09 18.27
CA PHE A 133 29.23 6.65 19.06
C PHE A 133 28.80 8.03 18.56
N ILE A 134 29.75 8.89 18.17
CA ILE A 134 29.47 10.19 17.57
C ILE A 134 28.86 10.01 16.18
N VAL A 135 29.50 9.26 15.28
CA VAL A 135 29.09 9.15 13.88
C VAL A 135 27.67 8.60 13.76
N ARG A 136 27.31 7.57 14.53
CA ARG A 136 25.96 6.98 14.49
C ARG A 136 24.87 7.97 14.93
N GLN A 137 25.13 8.80 15.95
CA GLN A 137 24.16 9.81 16.39
C GLN A 137 24.03 10.99 15.42
N MET A 138 25.14 11.38 14.78
CA MET A 138 25.20 12.55 13.88
C MET A 138 24.71 12.25 12.46
N ALA A 139 24.94 11.02 11.97
CA ALA A 139 24.76 10.67 10.56
C ALA A 139 24.30 9.22 10.34
N GLY A 140 23.64 8.60 11.33
CA GLY A 140 23.19 7.21 11.25
C GLY A 140 22.25 6.92 10.08
N ASP A 141 21.49 7.91 9.61
CA ASP A 141 20.64 7.79 8.43
C ASP A 141 21.42 7.77 7.10
N MET A 142 22.69 8.20 7.12
CA MET A 142 23.60 8.21 5.97
C MET A 142 24.54 7.00 5.94
N LEU A 143 24.53 6.15 6.97
CA LEU A 143 25.35 4.95 7.01
C LEU A 143 24.74 3.81 6.17
N PRO A 144 25.57 2.98 5.52
CA PRO A 144 25.10 1.73 4.95
C PRO A 144 24.73 0.79 6.11
N GLU A 145 23.45 0.41 6.23
CA GLU A 145 22.89 -0.40 7.34
C GLU A 145 22.72 0.40 8.65
N GLY A 146 21.91 0.04 9.65
CA GLY A 146 20.67 -0.72 9.72
C GLY A 146 19.75 -0.03 10.75
N GLN A 147 18.73 -0.73 11.29
CA GLN A 147 17.75 -0.12 12.21
C GLN A 147 18.40 0.56 13.44
N GLN A 148 19.52 0.03 13.94
CA GLN A 148 20.24 0.58 15.10
C GLN A 148 20.86 1.96 14.83
N ASP A 149 21.33 2.21 13.61
CA ASP A 149 21.88 3.50 13.21
C ASP A 149 20.80 4.59 13.15
N LEU A 150 19.62 4.22 12.65
CA LEU A 150 18.46 5.11 12.67
C LEU A 150 18.00 5.40 14.10
N ILE A 151 18.01 4.40 14.99
CA ILE A 151 17.71 4.60 16.42
C ILE A 151 18.70 5.59 17.05
N ALA A 152 20.00 5.51 16.72
CA ALA A 152 21.01 6.42 17.25
C ALA A 152 20.75 7.89 16.89
N THR A 153 20.14 8.17 15.73
CA THR A 153 19.75 9.54 15.34
C THR A 153 18.68 10.18 16.23
N GLY A 154 18.12 9.42 17.19
CA GLY A 154 17.25 9.92 18.25
C GLY A 154 17.81 11.15 18.98
N PHE A 155 19.15 11.30 19.06
CA PHE A 155 19.82 12.49 19.57
C PHE A 155 19.28 13.81 18.96
N HIS A 156 19.02 13.81 17.65
CA HIS A 156 18.50 14.98 16.93
C HIS A 156 16.96 15.07 16.94
N ARG A 157 16.27 14.02 17.37
CA ARG A 157 14.80 13.96 17.46
C ARG A 157 14.26 14.22 18.87
N LEU A 158 15.11 14.72 19.76
CA LEU A 158 14.75 15.17 21.13
C LEU A 158 14.46 16.68 21.20
N THR A 159 14.24 17.33 20.06
CA THR A 159 13.80 18.74 20.02
C THR A 159 12.40 18.87 20.62
N LYS A 160 12.15 19.98 21.30
CA LYS A 160 10.81 20.34 21.76
C LYS A 160 9.90 20.58 20.55
N ASN A 161 8.67 20.10 20.62
CA ASN A 161 7.68 20.21 19.54
C ASN A 161 6.40 20.86 20.11
N ASN A 162 5.74 21.72 19.33
CA ASN A 162 4.44 22.28 19.68
C ASN A 162 3.37 21.84 18.68
N ASP A 163 2.45 21.00 19.15
CA ASP A 163 1.33 20.46 18.39
C ASP A 163 -0.02 21.13 18.70
N GLU A 164 0.00 22.31 19.34
CA GLU A 164 -1.20 23.11 19.55
C GLU A 164 -1.73 23.72 18.23
N GLY A 165 -3.06 23.85 18.13
CA GLY A 165 -3.69 24.49 16.98
C GLY A 165 -3.33 25.98 16.88
N GLY A 166 -2.86 26.41 15.70
CA GLY A 166 -2.51 27.81 15.42
C GLY A 166 -1.03 28.15 15.52
N THR A 167 -0.16 27.15 15.68
CA THR A 167 1.30 27.30 15.54
C THR A 167 1.69 27.66 14.10
N ILE A 168 2.88 28.25 13.96
CA ILE A 168 3.50 28.52 12.66
C ILE A 168 4.54 27.44 12.41
N ASP A 169 4.24 26.47 11.56
CA ASP A 169 5.12 25.31 11.28
C ASP A 169 6.58 25.72 11.02
N GLU A 170 6.78 26.77 10.22
CA GLU A 170 8.12 27.22 9.85
C GLU A 170 8.91 27.79 11.04
N GLU A 171 8.24 28.45 11.98
CA GLU A 171 8.88 28.98 13.20
C GLU A 171 9.42 27.84 14.07
N TYR A 172 8.59 26.84 14.33
CA TYR A 172 8.96 25.70 15.18
C TYR A 172 9.99 24.80 14.52
N ARG A 173 9.92 24.62 13.19
CA ARG A 173 10.98 23.98 12.43
C ARG A 173 12.34 24.70 12.60
N ILE A 174 12.36 26.03 12.54
CA ILE A 174 13.59 26.82 12.78
C ILE A 174 14.09 26.61 14.21
N TYR A 175 13.22 26.65 15.23
CA TYR A 175 13.62 26.42 16.62
C TYR A 175 14.19 25.02 16.84
N ALA A 176 13.62 23.99 16.21
CA ALA A 176 14.17 22.65 16.26
C ALA A 176 15.59 22.58 15.68
N VAL A 177 15.86 23.26 14.55
CA VAL A 177 17.21 23.30 13.97
C VAL A 177 18.19 24.08 14.87
N ILE A 178 17.78 25.23 15.42
CA ILE A 178 18.58 26.00 16.40
C ILE A 178 18.96 25.12 17.60
N ASP A 179 17.97 24.43 18.18
CA ASP A 179 18.18 23.52 19.30
C ASP A 179 19.16 22.38 18.93
N ARG A 180 19.05 21.78 17.74
CA ARG A 180 20.02 20.77 17.29
C ARG A 180 21.43 21.32 17.15
N VAL A 181 21.61 22.52 16.60
CA VAL A 181 22.94 23.16 16.48
C VAL A 181 23.53 23.38 17.87
N ASN A 182 22.78 24.00 18.77
CA ASN A 182 23.24 24.34 20.11
C ASN A 182 23.57 23.07 20.92
N THR A 183 22.69 22.08 20.81
CA THR A 183 22.83 20.68 21.21
C THR A 183 24.19 20.09 20.87
N THR A 184 24.42 19.98 19.57
CA THR A 184 25.57 19.32 18.99
C THR A 184 26.88 19.95 19.45
N TRP A 185 26.98 21.28 19.37
CA TRP A 185 28.19 22.01 19.76
C TRP A 185 28.46 21.93 21.27
N THR A 186 27.43 21.97 22.09
CA THR A 186 27.59 21.85 23.55
C THR A 186 28.00 20.43 23.94
N ALA A 187 27.29 19.40 23.45
CA ALA A 187 27.49 18.02 23.86
C ALA A 187 28.80 17.39 23.32
N PHE A 188 29.14 17.67 22.05
CA PHE A 188 30.29 17.03 21.41
C PHE A 188 31.54 17.91 21.36
N MET A 189 31.37 19.21 21.15
CA MET A 189 32.51 20.14 21.01
C MET A 189 32.87 20.85 22.32
N GLY A 190 32.01 20.78 23.35
CA GLY A 190 32.21 21.48 24.62
C GLY A 190 32.17 23.01 24.50
N VAL A 191 31.55 23.54 23.43
CA VAL A 191 31.51 24.98 23.13
C VAL A 191 30.08 25.49 23.19
N GLN A 192 29.85 26.52 24.01
CA GLN A 192 28.54 27.17 24.11
C GLN A 192 28.35 28.17 22.98
N MET A 193 27.80 27.69 21.86
CA MET A 193 27.64 28.51 20.64
C MET A 193 26.24 29.14 20.49
N GLY A 194 25.31 28.87 21.41
CA GLY A 194 23.90 29.25 21.26
C GLY A 194 23.63 30.75 21.16
N CYS A 195 24.41 31.59 21.85
CA CYS A 195 24.29 33.04 21.73
C CYS A 195 24.65 33.54 20.32
N VAL A 196 25.39 32.74 19.55
CA VAL A 196 25.89 33.14 18.23
C VAL A 196 24.79 33.27 17.18
N GLN A 197 23.60 32.70 17.47
CA GLN A 197 22.41 32.86 16.65
C GLN A 197 22.02 34.34 16.46
N CYS A 198 22.33 35.21 17.43
CA CYS A 198 21.97 36.63 17.39
C CYS A 198 23.17 37.57 17.18
N HIS A 199 24.37 37.21 17.62
CA HIS A 199 25.57 38.06 17.59
C HIS A 199 26.87 37.23 17.53
N GLY A 200 28.06 37.82 17.36
CA GLY A 200 29.32 37.04 17.42
C GLY A 200 29.63 36.49 18.81
N HIS A 201 30.40 35.39 18.91
CA HIS A 201 30.80 34.85 20.22
C HIS A 201 31.71 35.85 20.97
N PRO A 202 31.52 36.07 22.28
CA PRO A 202 32.24 37.12 23.02
C PRO A 202 33.74 36.86 23.19
N TYR A 203 34.17 35.59 23.18
CA TYR A 203 35.56 35.21 23.51
C TYR A 203 36.25 34.38 22.43
N ASP A 204 35.47 33.74 21.55
CA ASP A 204 35.98 32.85 20.52
C ASP A 204 35.75 33.47 19.14
N PRO A 205 36.60 33.18 18.14
CA PRO A 205 36.50 33.76 16.81
C PRO A 205 35.37 33.14 15.96
N ILE A 206 34.20 32.94 16.55
CA ILE A 206 33.02 32.35 15.91
C ILE A 206 32.03 33.48 15.61
N ARG A 207 31.75 33.74 14.34
CA ARG A 207 30.79 34.76 13.90
C ARG A 207 29.46 34.10 13.56
N ALA A 208 28.43 34.94 13.39
CA ALA A 208 27.10 34.50 12.98
C ALA A 208 27.13 33.63 11.72
N LYS A 209 27.99 33.96 10.75
CA LYS A 209 28.14 33.19 9.51
C LYS A 209 28.56 31.73 9.76
N GLU A 210 29.51 31.46 10.65
CA GLU A 210 29.91 30.09 10.97
C GLU A 210 28.79 29.33 11.72
N TYR A 211 28.00 30.04 12.54
CA TYR A 211 26.80 29.47 13.18
C TYR A 211 25.78 29.02 12.15
N TYR A 212 25.42 29.89 11.21
CA TYR A 212 24.46 29.52 10.17
C TYR A 212 25.02 28.52 9.16
N GLY A 213 26.35 28.36 9.07
CA GLY A 213 26.99 27.22 8.39
C GLY A 213 26.66 25.88 9.06
N SER A 214 26.76 25.82 10.39
CA SER A 214 26.34 24.62 11.15
C SER A 214 24.83 24.39 11.07
N PHE A 215 24.04 25.46 11.12
CA PHE A 215 22.60 25.41 10.90
C PHE A 215 22.27 24.79 9.55
N ALA A 216 22.98 25.20 8.48
CA ALA A 216 22.69 24.72 7.13
C ALA A 216 22.82 23.20 6.98
N PHE A 217 23.73 22.56 7.72
CA PHE A 217 23.89 21.11 7.76
C PHE A 217 22.64 20.42 8.32
N LEU A 218 22.12 20.91 9.45
CA LEU A 218 20.98 20.31 10.15
C LEU A 218 19.62 20.79 9.60
N ASN A 219 19.60 21.77 8.69
CA ASN A 219 18.40 22.30 8.05
C ASN A 219 17.84 21.39 6.94
N GLN A 220 18.55 20.31 6.60
CA GLN A 220 18.19 19.38 5.52
C GLN A 220 17.44 18.14 6.00
N SER A 221 16.98 18.10 7.26
CA SER A 221 16.20 16.99 7.76
C SER A 221 14.75 17.00 7.23
N GLU A 222 14.17 15.83 7.00
CA GLU A 222 12.81 15.66 6.48
C GLU A 222 11.73 16.11 7.47
N ASP A 223 12.03 16.04 8.76
CA ASP A 223 11.09 16.47 9.80
C ASP A 223 10.75 17.96 9.66
N SER A 224 9.48 18.27 9.94
CA SER A 224 8.92 19.62 9.82
C SER A 224 8.15 20.04 11.06
N ASP A 225 8.50 19.44 12.21
CA ASP A 225 7.92 19.69 13.53
C ASP A 225 6.38 19.73 13.54
N LYS A 226 5.79 18.76 12.85
CA LYS A 226 4.34 18.52 12.86
C LYS A 226 3.95 17.69 14.07
N ASP A 227 2.65 17.59 14.33
CA ASP A 227 2.06 16.80 15.41
C ASP A 227 2.37 15.28 15.32
N ASP A 228 2.83 14.80 14.16
CA ASP A 228 3.04 13.39 13.85
C ASP A 228 4.47 12.84 14.09
N ASP A 229 5.41 13.67 14.55
CA ASP A 229 6.83 13.33 14.81
C ASP A 229 7.56 12.64 13.62
N ARG A 230 7.02 12.71 12.41
CA ARG A 230 7.62 12.07 11.23
C ARG A 230 8.96 12.70 10.84
N PRO A 231 9.88 11.91 10.26
CA PRO A 231 9.74 10.48 9.92
C PRO A 231 9.94 9.54 11.10
N THR A 232 9.28 8.38 11.07
CA THR A 232 9.36 7.34 12.09
C THR A 232 9.79 6.00 11.51
N ILE A 233 10.33 5.12 12.36
CA ILE A 233 10.53 3.70 12.09
C ILE A 233 9.73 2.85 13.06
N LYS A 234 9.29 1.67 12.61
CA LYS A 234 8.71 0.67 13.50
C LYS A 234 9.80 -0.04 14.29
N VAL A 235 9.70 -0.03 15.61
CA VAL A 235 10.61 -0.77 16.52
C VAL A 235 9.80 -1.77 17.33
N ALA A 236 10.33 -2.98 17.47
CA ALA A 236 9.70 -4.02 18.28
C ALA A 236 9.64 -3.60 19.75
N GLU A 237 8.47 -3.73 20.38
CA GLU A 237 8.34 -3.45 21.82
C GLU A 237 9.01 -4.51 22.69
N LYS A 238 9.14 -5.74 22.17
CA LYS A 238 9.70 -6.87 22.91
C LYS A 238 11.02 -7.36 22.31
N PRO A 239 12.06 -7.60 23.12
CA PRO A 239 13.36 -8.07 22.63
C PRO A 239 13.31 -9.38 21.83
N ASP A 240 12.42 -10.30 22.18
CA ASP A 240 12.27 -11.60 21.51
C ASP A 240 11.60 -11.50 20.12
N GLU A 241 10.91 -10.40 19.83
CA GLU A 241 10.26 -10.16 18.54
C GLU A 241 11.11 -9.35 17.56
N VAL A 242 12.20 -8.72 18.03
CA VAL A 242 13.08 -7.84 17.22
C VAL A 242 13.51 -8.54 15.93
N ALA A 243 14.12 -9.73 16.02
CA ALA A 243 14.65 -10.43 14.85
C ALA A 243 13.54 -10.76 13.82
N ARG A 244 12.36 -11.17 14.29
CA ARG A 244 11.22 -11.49 13.43
C ARG A 244 10.68 -10.24 12.75
N ILE A 245 10.49 -9.15 13.49
CA ILE A 245 9.94 -7.89 12.96
C ILE A 245 10.90 -7.28 11.95
N THR A 246 12.21 -7.21 12.27
CA THR A 246 13.23 -6.73 11.33
C THR A 246 13.24 -7.56 10.05
N GLN A 247 13.12 -8.89 10.14
CA GLN A 247 13.06 -9.77 8.97
C GLN A 247 11.79 -9.52 8.13
N LEU A 248 10.62 -9.39 8.75
CA LEU A 248 9.35 -9.12 8.05
C LEU A 248 9.36 -7.75 7.37
N ILE A 249 9.89 -6.72 8.04
CA ILE A 249 10.08 -5.38 7.45
C ILE A 249 11.00 -5.48 6.24
N ALA A 250 12.16 -6.15 6.36
CA ALA A 250 13.09 -6.32 5.26
C ALA A 250 12.47 -7.07 4.06
N GLN A 251 11.71 -8.13 4.30
CA GLN A 251 10.99 -8.87 3.26
C GLN A 251 9.92 -8.00 2.58
N THR A 252 9.17 -7.23 3.37
CA THR A 252 8.15 -6.30 2.87
C THR A 252 8.81 -5.21 2.02
N GLN A 253 9.89 -4.61 2.51
CA GLN A 253 10.66 -3.58 1.82
C GLN A 253 11.21 -4.15 0.50
N ALA A 254 11.80 -5.34 0.51
CA ALA A 254 12.35 -6.01 -0.66
C ALA A 254 11.30 -6.29 -1.74
N LEU A 255 10.06 -6.66 -1.35
CA LEU A 255 8.97 -6.79 -2.31
C LEU A 255 8.51 -5.44 -2.86
N ILE A 256 8.49 -4.39 -2.04
CA ILE A 256 8.12 -3.04 -2.48
C ILE A 256 9.19 -2.47 -3.44
N THR A 257 10.47 -2.55 -3.11
CA THR A 257 11.55 -2.13 -4.02
C THR A 257 11.66 -3.05 -5.23
N GLY A 258 11.43 -4.35 -5.06
CA GLY A 258 11.37 -5.35 -6.13
C GLY A 258 10.22 -5.13 -7.12
N GLN A 259 9.07 -4.57 -6.69
CA GLN A 259 7.99 -4.15 -7.59
C GLN A 259 8.43 -3.07 -8.59
N GLY A 260 9.44 -2.26 -8.25
CA GLY A 260 10.09 -1.32 -9.18
C GLY A 260 11.10 -1.98 -10.13
N GLN A 261 11.47 -3.24 -9.91
CA GLN A 261 12.55 -3.97 -10.59
C GLN A 261 12.13 -5.30 -11.24
N SER A 262 10.84 -5.69 -11.23
CA SER A 262 10.40 -6.95 -11.84
C SER A 262 10.82 -7.04 -13.32
N THR A 263 11.56 -8.10 -13.65
CA THR A 263 12.48 -8.20 -14.80
C THR A 263 11.84 -8.50 -16.15
N LYS A 264 10.50 -8.56 -16.27
CA LYS A 264 9.80 -8.57 -17.56
C LYS A 264 8.49 -7.76 -17.48
N PRO A 265 8.46 -6.52 -17.97
CA PRO A 265 7.21 -5.76 -18.04
C PRO A 265 6.19 -6.50 -18.92
N ILE A 266 4.95 -6.61 -18.44
CA ILE A 266 3.84 -7.19 -19.22
C ILE A 266 3.72 -6.39 -20.52
N GLN A 267 3.92 -7.07 -21.65
CA GLN A 267 3.83 -6.45 -22.97
C GLN A 267 2.35 -6.32 -23.35
N TRP A 268 1.85 -5.09 -23.34
CA TRP A 268 0.51 -4.75 -23.78
C TRP A 268 0.54 -4.32 -25.24
N THR A 269 -0.32 -4.93 -26.06
CA THR A 269 -0.53 -4.51 -27.44
C THR A 269 -1.85 -3.75 -27.53
N ALA A 270 -1.79 -2.48 -27.95
CA ALA A 270 -3.00 -1.70 -28.21
C ALA A 270 -3.87 -2.38 -29.27
N SER A 271 -5.17 -2.49 -29.00
CA SER A 271 -6.12 -3.19 -29.86
C SER A 271 -7.20 -2.22 -30.33
N LYS A 272 -7.08 -1.77 -31.58
CA LYS A 272 -8.06 -0.87 -32.19
C LYS A 272 -9.38 -1.59 -32.44
N PRO A 273 -10.51 -1.09 -31.92
CA PRO A 273 -11.83 -1.64 -32.22
C PRO A 273 -12.17 -1.61 -33.71
N SER A 274 -12.72 -2.72 -34.22
CA SER A 274 -13.30 -2.80 -35.55
C SER A 274 -14.76 -2.33 -35.57
N ARG A 275 -15.45 -2.40 -34.42
CA ARG A 275 -16.83 -1.96 -34.25
C ARG A 275 -17.10 -1.62 -32.78
N ALA A 276 -17.91 -0.58 -32.54
CA ALA A 276 -18.47 -0.26 -31.24
C ALA A 276 -19.95 0.14 -31.42
N ILE A 277 -20.84 -0.41 -30.59
CA ILE A 277 -22.27 -0.10 -30.57
C ILE A 277 -22.76 -0.02 -29.12
N SER A 278 -23.88 0.67 -28.89
CA SER A 278 -24.52 0.77 -27.57
C SER A 278 -25.97 0.34 -27.63
N SER A 279 -26.49 -0.19 -26.52
CA SER A 279 -27.93 -0.37 -26.32
C SER A 279 -28.67 0.95 -26.11
N ALA A 280 -27.96 2.01 -25.70
CA ALA A 280 -28.53 3.35 -25.54
C ALA A 280 -28.76 4.00 -26.91
N LYS A 281 -29.99 4.47 -27.14
CA LYS A 281 -30.38 5.13 -28.39
C LYS A 281 -29.52 6.37 -28.63
N GLU A 282 -29.22 6.65 -29.90
CA GLU A 282 -28.48 7.85 -30.33
C GLU A 282 -27.05 7.99 -29.76
N THR A 283 -26.49 6.93 -29.15
CA THR A 283 -25.07 6.91 -28.75
C THR A 283 -24.19 6.70 -29.96
N GLN A 284 -23.14 7.50 -30.10
CA GLN A 284 -22.20 7.47 -31.21
C GLN A 284 -20.79 7.16 -30.71
N PHE A 285 -20.00 6.53 -31.58
CA PHE A 285 -18.62 6.14 -31.28
C PHE A 285 -17.70 6.67 -32.38
N ALA A 286 -16.63 7.36 -31.98
CA ALA A 286 -15.52 7.72 -32.85
C ALA A 286 -14.26 7.01 -32.34
N THR A 287 -13.55 6.30 -33.22
CA THR A 287 -12.29 5.64 -32.88
C THR A 287 -11.15 6.27 -33.66
N ASP A 288 -10.12 6.76 -32.95
CA ASP A 288 -8.98 7.43 -33.57
C ASP A 288 -7.97 6.43 -34.19
N ALA A 289 -6.85 6.95 -34.69
CA ALA A 289 -5.77 6.13 -35.25
C ALA A 289 -5.09 5.22 -34.22
N ASN A 290 -5.10 5.60 -32.94
CA ASN A 290 -4.44 4.89 -31.84
C ASN A 290 -5.37 3.91 -31.12
N GLY A 291 -6.66 3.86 -31.51
CA GLY A 291 -7.65 2.99 -30.87
C GLY A 291 -8.36 3.61 -29.68
N LEU A 292 -8.21 4.92 -29.44
CA LEU A 292 -9.01 5.65 -28.46
C LEU A 292 -10.44 5.78 -28.98
N VAL A 293 -11.39 5.25 -28.22
CA VAL A 293 -12.83 5.36 -28.47
C VAL A 293 -13.36 6.57 -27.70
N THR A 294 -14.03 7.48 -28.40
CA THR A 294 -14.80 8.58 -27.81
C THR A 294 -16.28 8.30 -27.99
N VAL A 295 -17.04 8.43 -26.91
CA VAL A 295 -18.48 8.17 -26.85
C VAL A 295 -19.24 9.49 -26.73
N THR A 296 -20.19 9.72 -27.64
CA THR A 296 -21.01 10.94 -27.68
C THR A 296 -22.49 10.61 -27.89
N GLY A 297 -23.35 11.63 -27.93
CA GLY A 297 -24.79 11.48 -28.17
C GLY A 297 -25.63 11.56 -26.89
N LYS A 298 -26.80 10.93 -26.90
CA LYS A 298 -27.71 10.92 -25.74
C LYS A 298 -27.16 10.05 -24.61
N ARG A 299 -27.44 10.43 -23.36
CA ARG A 299 -27.13 9.65 -22.15
C ARG A 299 -28.41 8.97 -21.69
N GLU A 300 -28.32 7.69 -21.39
CA GLU A 300 -29.41 6.90 -20.83
C GLU A 300 -29.02 6.44 -19.41
N PRO A 301 -29.98 6.18 -18.51
CA PRO A 301 -29.69 5.74 -17.15
C PRO A 301 -28.87 4.45 -17.08
N THR A 302 -29.10 3.54 -18.03
CA THR A 302 -28.32 2.32 -18.19
C THR A 302 -27.94 2.11 -19.64
N SER A 303 -26.79 1.48 -19.88
CA SER A 303 -26.33 1.15 -21.22
C SER A 303 -25.40 -0.06 -21.22
N VAL A 304 -25.37 -0.76 -22.35
CA VAL A 304 -24.40 -1.81 -22.64
C VAL A 304 -23.66 -1.42 -23.91
N THR A 305 -22.35 -1.21 -23.78
CA THR A 305 -21.47 -0.91 -24.91
C THR A 305 -20.82 -2.21 -25.38
N GLU A 306 -21.13 -2.65 -26.60
CA GLU A 306 -20.48 -3.81 -27.23
C GLU A 306 -19.35 -3.34 -28.16
N ILE A 307 -18.13 -3.77 -27.86
CA ILE A 307 -16.91 -3.46 -28.62
C ILE A 307 -16.39 -4.74 -29.24
N THR A 308 -16.07 -4.71 -30.52
CA THR A 308 -15.44 -5.81 -31.24
C THR A 308 -14.00 -5.44 -31.56
N LEU A 309 -13.06 -6.30 -31.16
CA LEU A 309 -11.63 -6.19 -31.39
C LEU A 309 -11.17 -7.32 -32.33
N PRO A 310 -10.15 -7.08 -33.17
CA PRO A 310 -9.47 -8.18 -33.86
C PRO A 310 -8.84 -9.15 -32.86
N ALA A 311 -8.70 -10.42 -33.23
CA ALA A 311 -7.85 -11.33 -32.47
C ALA A 311 -6.41 -10.78 -32.38
N PRO A 312 -5.68 -11.03 -31.27
CA PRO A 312 -4.30 -10.62 -31.13
C PRO A 312 -3.44 -11.21 -32.24
N LYS A 313 -2.35 -10.54 -32.64
CA LYS A 313 -1.45 -11.06 -33.70
C LYS A 313 -0.86 -12.44 -33.35
N SER A 314 -0.65 -12.72 -32.07
CA SER A 314 -0.21 -14.03 -31.59
C SER A 314 -1.31 -15.10 -31.58
N GLN A 315 -2.55 -14.72 -31.90
CA GLN A 315 -3.76 -15.55 -31.79
C GLN A 315 -4.01 -16.07 -30.38
N LYS A 316 -3.40 -15.45 -29.36
CA LYS A 316 -3.46 -15.85 -27.96
C LYS A 316 -3.88 -14.67 -27.10
N LEU A 317 -4.71 -14.93 -26.10
CA LEU A 317 -5.18 -13.93 -25.15
C LEU A 317 -5.12 -14.47 -23.73
N SER A 318 -4.48 -13.71 -22.84
CA SER A 318 -4.44 -13.95 -21.40
C SER A 318 -5.19 -12.88 -20.62
N ALA A 319 -5.16 -11.62 -21.08
CA ALA A 319 -5.85 -10.53 -20.41
C ALA A 319 -6.16 -9.37 -21.36
N ILE A 320 -7.16 -8.59 -20.97
CA ILE A 320 -7.52 -7.32 -21.60
C ILE A 320 -7.31 -6.22 -20.56
N THR A 321 -6.72 -5.11 -20.97
CA THR A 321 -6.69 -3.87 -20.18
C THR A 321 -7.64 -2.86 -20.81
N LEU A 322 -8.53 -2.29 -20.00
CA LEU A 322 -9.34 -1.11 -20.31
C LEU A 322 -8.67 0.12 -19.71
N HIS A 323 -8.30 1.07 -20.56
CA HIS A 323 -7.81 2.39 -20.14
C HIS A 323 -8.94 3.40 -20.25
N THR A 324 -9.20 4.19 -19.22
CA THR A 324 -10.23 5.24 -19.21
C THR A 324 -9.60 6.62 -19.23
N GLY A 325 -10.26 7.58 -19.88
CA GLY A 325 -9.74 8.93 -20.09
C GLY A 325 -8.91 9.07 -21.37
N ASN A 326 -8.21 10.18 -21.52
CA ASN A 326 -7.35 10.47 -22.66
C ASN A 326 -5.93 10.84 -22.22
N PRO A 327 -4.89 10.15 -22.71
CA PRO A 327 -3.50 10.35 -22.26
C PRO A 327 -2.90 11.69 -22.66
N LYS A 328 -3.57 12.43 -23.53
CA LYS A 328 -3.04 13.64 -24.17
C LYS A 328 -3.81 14.92 -23.82
N LYS A 329 -4.81 14.84 -22.93
CA LYS A 329 -5.70 15.98 -22.61
C LYS A 329 -6.02 16.05 -21.12
N ALA A 330 -5.71 17.19 -20.50
CA ALA A 330 -5.97 17.46 -19.07
C ALA A 330 -7.47 17.57 -18.71
N ASP A 331 -8.35 17.66 -19.71
CA ASP A 331 -9.81 17.76 -19.61
C ASP A 331 -10.55 16.46 -20.02
N GLY A 332 -9.82 15.36 -20.23
CA GLY A 332 -10.37 14.07 -20.65
C GLY A 332 -11.11 13.34 -19.52
N ALA A 333 -12.36 13.71 -19.25
CA ALA A 333 -13.22 13.00 -18.30
C ALA A 333 -13.28 11.49 -18.63
N SER A 334 -13.11 10.64 -17.62
CA SER A 334 -13.21 9.18 -17.80
C SER A 334 -14.64 8.74 -18.14
N GLY A 335 -15.65 9.44 -17.63
CA GLY A 335 -17.07 9.15 -17.84
C GLY A 335 -17.88 10.30 -18.41
N ARG A 336 -19.08 9.98 -18.91
CA ARG A 336 -20.01 10.92 -19.55
C ARG A 336 -20.97 11.60 -18.56
N HIS A 337 -20.96 11.21 -17.29
CA HIS A 337 -21.77 11.88 -16.29
C HIS A 337 -21.36 13.37 -16.23
N PRO A 338 -22.27 14.33 -15.94
CA PRO A 338 -21.92 15.75 -15.94
C PRO A 338 -20.71 16.15 -15.08
N ASP A 339 -20.40 15.39 -14.03
CA ASP A 339 -19.20 15.60 -13.20
C ASP A 339 -17.92 14.94 -13.75
N GLY A 340 -18.02 14.17 -14.84
CA GLY A 340 -16.95 13.42 -15.48
C GLY A 340 -16.76 11.98 -14.97
N ASN A 341 -17.63 11.49 -14.09
CA ASN A 341 -17.53 10.16 -13.49
C ASN A 341 -18.22 9.06 -14.34
N PHE A 342 -17.88 7.79 -14.06
CA PHE A 342 -18.54 6.60 -14.59
C PHE A 342 -18.70 5.55 -13.49
N VAL A 343 -19.58 4.57 -13.72
CA VAL A 343 -19.67 3.35 -12.91
C VAL A 343 -19.82 2.15 -13.83
N LEU A 344 -18.76 1.35 -13.97
CA LEU A 344 -18.77 0.12 -14.75
C LEU A 344 -19.30 -1.01 -13.88
N SER A 345 -20.56 -1.40 -14.08
CA SER A 345 -21.25 -2.44 -13.29
C SER A 345 -20.80 -3.85 -13.63
N GLY A 346 -20.34 -4.09 -14.87
CA GLY A 346 -19.93 -5.42 -15.30
C GLY A 346 -19.16 -5.44 -16.62
N VAL A 347 -18.33 -6.47 -16.80
CA VAL A 347 -17.67 -6.75 -18.08
C VAL A 347 -17.89 -8.19 -18.50
N GLU A 348 -18.23 -8.39 -19.77
CA GLU A 348 -18.20 -9.70 -20.41
C GLU A 348 -17.20 -9.71 -21.55
N ILE A 349 -16.44 -10.79 -21.68
CA ILE A 349 -15.55 -11.04 -22.80
C ILE A 349 -16.02 -12.31 -23.50
N SER A 350 -16.13 -12.29 -24.82
CA SER A 350 -16.47 -13.46 -25.62
C SER A 350 -15.59 -13.55 -26.86
N ARG A 351 -15.42 -14.78 -27.34
CA ARG A 351 -14.88 -15.07 -28.66
C ARG A 351 -16.03 -15.16 -29.65
N VAL A 352 -15.90 -14.45 -30.77
CA VAL A 352 -16.91 -14.44 -31.84
C VAL A 352 -16.29 -14.84 -33.18
N THR A 353 -17.07 -15.53 -34.01
CA THR A 353 -16.66 -15.89 -35.37
C THR A 353 -17.51 -15.08 -36.37
N PRO A 354 -17.09 -13.87 -36.75
CA PRO A 354 -17.88 -13.01 -37.63
C PRO A 354 -18.10 -13.67 -38.99
N ASN A 355 -19.24 -13.39 -39.62
CA ASN A 355 -19.66 -13.90 -40.93
C ASN A 355 -19.81 -15.43 -41.02
N ALA A 356 -19.62 -16.18 -39.93
CA ALA A 356 -20.00 -17.57 -39.87
C ALA A 356 -21.54 -17.69 -39.75
N PRO A 357 -22.15 -18.74 -40.32
CA PRO A 357 -23.57 -18.98 -40.13
C PRO A 357 -23.87 -19.23 -38.64
N ALA A 358 -25.13 -19.03 -38.24
CA ALA A 358 -25.61 -19.42 -36.93
C ALA A 358 -25.12 -20.85 -36.55
N PRO A 359 -24.60 -21.05 -35.34
CA PRO A 359 -24.06 -22.31 -34.90
C PRO A 359 -25.15 -23.39 -34.87
N GLN A 360 -24.71 -24.63 -35.02
CA GLN A 360 -25.54 -25.80 -34.80
C GLN A 360 -25.30 -26.34 -33.40
N GLY A 361 -26.36 -26.76 -32.72
CA GLY A 361 -26.27 -27.40 -31.41
C GLY A 361 -27.29 -28.52 -31.26
N ARG A 362 -27.04 -29.38 -30.29
CA ARG A 362 -27.95 -30.44 -29.87
C ARG A 362 -28.55 -30.14 -28.50
N PHE A 363 -27.77 -29.57 -27.59
CA PHE A 363 -28.23 -29.27 -26.23
C PHE A 363 -28.35 -27.76 -26.05
N PHE A 364 -29.49 -27.32 -25.56
CA PHE A 364 -29.67 -25.97 -25.04
C PHE A 364 -29.77 -26.03 -23.52
N ARG A 365 -29.08 -25.15 -22.81
CA ARG A 365 -29.00 -25.20 -21.35
C ARG A 365 -29.05 -23.81 -20.74
N ILE A 366 -29.78 -23.70 -19.64
CA ILE A 366 -29.85 -22.54 -18.76
C ILE A 366 -29.20 -22.95 -17.44
N ASP A 367 -28.08 -22.34 -17.10
CA ASP A 367 -27.42 -22.48 -15.80
C ASP A 367 -27.71 -21.22 -14.97
N ILE A 368 -28.07 -21.35 -13.69
CA ILE A 368 -28.29 -20.20 -12.78
C ILE A 368 -27.30 -20.29 -11.61
N PRO A 369 -26.10 -19.69 -11.73
CA PRO A 369 -25.06 -19.81 -10.71
C PRO A 369 -25.44 -19.14 -9.38
N GLY A 370 -24.96 -19.73 -8.29
CA GLY A 370 -25.09 -19.22 -6.93
C GLY A 370 -25.89 -20.14 -6.00
N ALA A 371 -25.68 -19.95 -4.70
CA ALA A 371 -26.42 -20.64 -3.65
C ALA A 371 -27.84 -20.08 -3.50
N GLY A 372 -28.78 -20.94 -3.10
CA GLY A 372 -30.17 -20.54 -2.82
C GLY A 372 -30.94 -20.08 -4.06
N LYS A 373 -30.60 -20.63 -5.23
CA LYS A 373 -31.23 -20.32 -6.52
C LYS A 373 -32.21 -21.42 -6.93
N CYS A 374 -33.12 -21.10 -7.85
CA CYS A 374 -33.96 -22.09 -8.54
C CYS A 374 -34.04 -21.72 -10.03
N ALA A 375 -34.00 -22.70 -10.92
CA ALA A 375 -34.26 -22.51 -12.34
C ALA A 375 -35.77 -22.53 -12.57
N ASN A 376 -36.31 -21.37 -12.98
CA ASN A 376 -37.75 -21.15 -13.08
C ASN A 376 -38.06 -20.41 -14.38
N VAL A 377 -38.60 -21.12 -15.36
CA VAL A 377 -38.84 -20.62 -16.72
C VAL A 377 -40.20 -21.15 -17.20
N SER A 378 -41.00 -20.30 -17.82
CA SER A 378 -42.34 -20.65 -18.31
C SER A 378 -42.33 -21.33 -19.67
N GLU A 379 -41.52 -20.85 -20.62
CA GLU A 379 -41.37 -21.48 -21.94
C GLU A 379 -40.01 -21.14 -22.56
N ILE A 380 -39.47 -22.07 -23.33
CA ILE A 380 -38.25 -21.92 -24.11
C ILE A 380 -38.60 -22.23 -25.57
N GLU A 381 -38.37 -21.25 -26.44
CA GLU A 381 -38.49 -21.46 -27.88
C GLU A 381 -37.10 -21.37 -28.52
N LEU A 382 -36.77 -22.40 -29.30
CA LEU A 382 -35.54 -22.46 -30.08
C LEU A 382 -35.96 -22.44 -31.54
N LEU A 383 -35.81 -21.29 -32.20
CA LEU A 383 -36.29 -21.11 -33.57
C LEU A 383 -35.18 -21.44 -34.56
N ASP A 384 -35.49 -22.28 -35.54
CA ASP A 384 -34.59 -22.58 -36.66
C ASP A 384 -34.62 -21.47 -37.74
N ALA A 385 -33.98 -21.75 -38.88
CA ALA A 385 -33.91 -20.80 -40.00
C ALA A 385 -35.26 -20.46 -40.67
N ASN A 386 -36.28 -21.27 -40.45
CA ASN A 386 -37.63 -21.06 -40.97
C ASN A 386 -38.56 -20.48 -39.90
N GLY A 387 -38.03 -20.14 -38.71
CA GLY A 387 -38.82 -19.68 -37.57
C GLY A 387 -39.59 -20.80 -36.86
N VAL A 388 -39.27 -22.08 -37.12
CA VAL A 388 -39.95 -23.21 -36.48
C VAL A 388 -39.35 -23.44 -35.09
N ASN A 389 -40.21 -23.48 -34.05
CA ASN A 389 -39.79 -23.82 -32.70
C ASN A 389 -39.46 -25.32 -32.58
N VAL A 390 -38.17 -25.65 -32.61
CA VAL A 390 -37.69 -27.03 -32.51
C VAL A 390 -37.64 -27.55 -31.07
N ALA A 391 -37.77 -26.67 -30.06
CA ALA A 391 -37.77 -27.06 -28.65
C ALA A 391 -38.98 -27.93 -28.29
N ARG A 392 -40.10 -27.81 -29.01
CA ARG A 392 -41.35 -28.58 -28.78
C ARG A 392 -41.19 -30.09 -28.96
N LYS A 393 -40.14 -30.52 -29.66
CA LYS A 393 -39.79 -31.94 -29.87
C LYS A 393 -38.61 -32.40 -29.01
N ALA A 394 -38.05 -31.48 -28.21
CA ALA A 394 -36.90 -31.78 -27.38
C ALA A 394 -37.30 -32.60 -26.15
N THR A 395 -36.31 -33.26 -25.54
CA THR A 395 -36.45 -33.82 -24.20
C THR A 395 -35.97 -32.78 -23.20
N ALA A 396 -36.86 -32.30 -22.33
CA ALA A 396 -36.54 -31.36 -21.27
C ALA A 396 -36.16 -32.09 -19.97
N THR A 397 -35.05 -31.69 -19.37
CA THR A 397 -34.54 -32.22 -18.10
C THR A 397 -34.02 -31.10 -17.22
N GLN A 398 -34.06 -31.27 -15.91
CA GLN A 398 -33.60 -30.26 -14.96
C GLN A 398 -32.89 -30.91 -13.79
N SER A 399 -32.02 -30.14 -13.14
CA SER A 399 -31.15 -30.58 -12.04
C SER A 399 -31.88 -31.21 -10.83
N SER A 400 -33.07 -30.72 -10.52
CA SER A 400 -34.00 -31.24 -9.51
C SER A 400 -35.41 -30.80 -9.87
N THR A 401 -36.44 -31.37 -9.26
CA THR A 401 -37.84 -31.06 -9.61
C THR A 401 -38.65 -30.77 -8.37
N SER A 402 -39.06 -29.51 -8.23
CA SER A 402 -40.03 -29.15 -7.21
C SER A 402 -41.39 -29.79 -7.53
N PRO A 403 -42.13 -30.27 -6.51
CA PRO A 403 -43.41 -30.93 -6.72
C PRO A 403 -44.38 -30.07 -7.55
N GLY A 404 -44.83 -30.61 -8.68
CA GLY A 404 -45.78 -29.96 -9.60
C GLY A 404 -45.15 -29.11 -10.72
N TYR A 405 -43.82 -28.97 -10.79
CA TYR A 405 -43.16 -28.10 -11.77
C TYR A 405 -42.12 -28.85 -12.66
N PRO A 406 -42.56 -29.87 -13.43
CA PRO A 406 -41.65 -30.67 -14.26
C PRO A 406 -41.06 -29.86 -15.42
N ALA A 407 -39.84 -30.22 -15.85
CA ALA A 407 -39.12 -29.57 -16.96
C ALA A 407 -39.91 -29.49 -18.27
N THR A 408 -40.86 -30.42 -18.50
CA THR A 408 -41.68 -30.46 -19.71
C THR A 408 -42.57 -29.22 -19.89
N ILE A 409 -42.85 -28.47 -18.83
CA ILE A 409 -43.59 -27.20 -18.94
C ILE A 409 -42.81 -26.17 -19.77
N ALA A 410 -41.48 -26.16 -19.71
CA ALA A 410 -40.67 -25.17 -20.43
C ALA A 410 -40.65 -25.36 -21.96
N ILE A 411 -41.34 -26.38 -22.48
CA ILE A 411 -41.44 -26.64 -23.91
C ILE A 411 -42.88 -27.04 -24.25
N ASP A 412 -43.87 -26.57 -23.50
CA ASP A 412 -45.27 -26.99 -23.61
C ASP A 412 -46.10 -26.11 -24.58
N GLY A 413 -45.48 -25.05 -25.09
CA GLY A 413 -46.04 -24.14 -26.08
C GLY A 413 -47.00 -23.11 -25.51
N LYS A 414 -47.14 -23.02 -24.18
CA LYS A 414 -47.93 -21.98 -23.53
C LYS A 414 -47.03 -20.84 -23.06
N HIS A 415 -47.51 -19.61 -23.18
CA HIS A 415 -46.76 -18.40 -22.81
C HIS A 415 -47.25 -17.78 -21.49
N SER A 416 -48.01 -18.53 -20.66
CA SER A 416 -48.44 -18.03 -19.35
C SER A 416 -47.22 -17.90 -18.44
N THR A 417 -46.97 -16.69 -17.93
CA THR A 417 -45.81 -16.35 -17.11
C THR A 417 -46.11 -16.32 -15.61
N GLY A 418 -47.14 -17.06 -15.19
CA GLY A 418 -47.55 -17.22 -13.80
C GLY A 418 -47.12 -18.57 -13.20
N ILE A 419 -47.45 -18.78 -11.93
CA ILE A 419 -47.19 -20.03 -11.20
C ILE A 419 -47.88 -21.26 -11.82
N ASP A 420 -48.96 -21.03 -12.57
CA ASP A 420 -49.80 -22.05 -13.21
C ASP A 420 -49.09 -22.76 -14.38
N ASN A 421 -48.09 -22.13 -14.99
CA ASN A 421 -47.39 -22.68 -16.15
C ASN A 421 -45.90 -22.31 -16.13
N THR A 422 -45.18 -22.86 -15.15
CA THR A 422 -43.74 -22.67 -15.05
C THR A 422 -43.02 -23.96 -14.68
N THR A 423 -41.77 -24.09 -15.09
CA THR A 423 -40.86 -25.10 -14.55
C THR A 423 -40.26 -24.61 -13.25
N SER A 424 -39.84 -25.53 -12.37
CA SER A 424 -39.08 -25.15 -11.19
C SER A 424 -38.21 -26.31 -10.72
N THR A 425 -36.94 -26.01 -10.53
CA THR A 425 -36.07 -26.82 -9.67
C THR A 425 -36.36 -26.50 -8.21
N ASP A 426 -35.87 -27.37 -7.33
CA ASP A 426 -35.74 -27.03 -5.91
C ASP A 426 -34.78 -25.84 -5.74
N THR A 427 -34.90 -25.16 -4.60
CA THR A 427 -33.92 -24.16 -4.19
C THR A 427 -32.62 -24.88 -3.82
N GLN A 428 -31.57 -24.61 -4.58
CA GLN A 428 -30.29 -25.29 -4.46
C GLN A 428 -29.14 -24.41 -4.94
N THR A 429 -27.94 -24.97 -4.96
CA THR A 429 -26.75 -24.33 -5.53
C THR A 429 -26.64 -24.70 -7.00
N ASP A 430 -26.43 -23.70 -7.87
CA ASP A 430 -26.20 -23.86 -9.31
C ASP A 430 -27.26 -24.72 -10.06
N PRO A 431 -28.57 -24.46 -9.90
CA PRO A 431 -29.60 -25.18 -10.65
C PRO A 431 -29.50 -24.95 -12.15
N TRP A 432 -29.91 -25.97 -12.91
CA TRP A 432 -29.93 -25.95 -14.37
C TRP A 432 -31.17 -26.60 -14.97
N LEU A 433 -31.51 -26.16 -16.18
CA LEU A 433 -32.54 -26.70 -17.08
C LEU A 433 -31.90 -26.94 -18.46
N GLN A 434 -32.11 -28.11 -19.04
CA GLN A 434 -31.49 -28.53 -20.30
C GLN A 434 -32.51 -29.17 -21.24
N LEU A 435 -32.44 -28.80 -22.52
CA LEU A 435 -33.18 -29.38 -23.62
C LEU A 435 -32.22 -30.20 -24.50
N ASP A 436 -32.50 -31.49 -24.70
CA ASP A 436 -31.88 -32.30 -25.76
C ASP A 436 -32.78 -32.30 -27.00
N LEU A 437 -32.31 -31.66 -28.07
CA LEU A 437 -33.02 -31.59 -29.35
C LEU A 437 -33.07 -32.94 -30.08
N GLY A 438 -32.31 -33.94 -29.63
CA GLY A 438 -32.16 -35.26 -30.26
C GLY A 438 -31.27 -35.24 -31.50
N THR A 439 -31.35 -34.17 -32.30
CA THR A 439 -30.53 -33.94 -33.50
C THR A 439 -29.79 -32.62 -33.45
N VAL A 440 -28.62 -32.57 -34.10
CA VAL A 440 -27.86 -31.33 -34.28
C VAL A 440 -28.64 -30.40 -35.19
N THR A 441 -29.09 -29.27 -34.65
CA THR A 441 -29.99 -28.32 -35.31
C THR A 441 -29.38 -26.93 -35.30
N ARG A 442 -29.56 -26.19 -36.39
CA ARG A 442 -29.17 -24.77 -36.46
C ARG A 442 -30.23 -23.93 -35.77
N ILE A 443 -29.85 -23.19 -34.73
CA ILE A 443 -30.74 -22.30 -33.99
C ILE A 443 -30.40 -20.85 -34.36
N GLN A 444 -31.40 -20.08 -34.77
CA GLN A 444 -31.26 -18.67 -35.11
C GLN A 444 -31.78 -17.74 -34.02
N THR A 445 -32.74 -18.17 -33.22
CA THR A 445 -33.30 -17.36 -32.14
C THR A 445 -33.57 -18.21 -30.93
N VAL A 446 -33.20 -17.70 -29.75
CA VAL A 446 -33.60 -18.23 -28.45
C VAL A 446 -34.60 -17.27 -27.85
N ARG A 447 -35.77 -17.79 -27.46
CA ARG A 447 -36.77 -17.04 -26.71
C ARG A 447 -37.00 -17.71 -25.37
N ILE A 448 -36.99 -16.92 -24.31
CA ILE A 448 -37.27 -17.37 -22.95
C ILE A 448 -38.45 -16.56 -22.43
N TRP A 449 -39.54 -17.23 -22.13
CA TRP A 449 -40.66 -16.67 -21.39
C TRP A 449 -40.37 -16.81 -19.90
N ASN A 450 -40.01 -15.70 -19.28
CA ASN A 450 -39.67 -15.61 -17.87
C ASN A 450 -40.93 -15.54 -17.01
N ARG A 451 -40.89 -16.11 -15.81
CA ARG A 451 -41.96 -15.98 -14.83
C ARG A 451 -41.98 -14.57 -14.25
N MET A 452 -43.15 -13.94 -14.12
CA MET A 452 -43.27 -12.52 -13.74
C MET A 452 -44.13 -12.27 -12.48
N ASP A 453 -44.81 -13.26 -11.91
CA ASP A 453 -45.65 -13.06 -10.72
C ASP A 453 -44.83 -12.89 -9.42
N GLY A 454 -45.32 -12.06 -8.50
CA GLY A 454 -44.87 -12.03 -7.11
C GLY A 454 -43.38 -11.69 -6.89
N GLY A 455 -42.74 -10.95 -7.81
CA GLY A 455 -41.31 -10.62 -7.73
C GLY A 455 -40.37 -11.75 -8.16
N ASN A 456 -40.89 -12.78 -8.83
CA ASN A 456 -40.10 -13.91 -9.31
C ASN A 456 -39.38 -13.64 -10.64
N ASP A 457 -39.58 -12.48 -11.26
CA ASP A 457 -38.91 -12.01 -12.47
C ASP A 457 -37.39 -11.96 -12.32
N ALA A 458 -36.90 -11.69 -11.11
CA ALA A 458 -35.47 -11.66 -10.80
C ALA A 458 -34.84 -13.06 -10.60
N ARG A 459 -35.59 -14.17 -10.65
CA ARG A 459 -35.00 -15.52 -10.43
C ARG A 459 -34.05 -15.93 -11.56
N ILE A 460 -34.30 -15.47 -12.79
CA ILE A 460 -33.44 -15.73 -13.95
C ILE A 460 -32.21 -14.79 -13.99
N LEU A 461 -32.13 -13.82 -13.09
CA LEU A 461 -31.05 -12.85 -13.03
C LEU A 461 -29.69 -13.54 -12.78
N GLY A 462 -28.74 -13.30 -13.66
CA GLY A 462 -27.41 -13.91 -13.65
C GLY A 462 -27.32 -15.26 -14.37
N ALA A 463 -28.44 -15.74 -14.96
CA ALA A 463 -28.45 -16.99 -15.71
C ALA A 463 -27.55 -16.92 -16.95
N ILE A 464 -26.99 -18.08 -17.31
CA ILE A 464 -26.14 -18.29 -18.47
C ILE A 464 -26.88 -19.23 -19.42
N LEU A 465 -27.30 -18.70 -20.56
CA LEU A 465 -27.86 -19.45 -21.66
C LEU A 465 -26.72 -20.03 -22.50
N SER A 466 -26.78 -21.30 -22.88
CA SER A 466 -25.77 -21.93 -23.73
C SER A 466 -26.39 -22.88 -24.75
N LEU A 467 -25.88 -22.81 -25.99
CA LEU A 467 -26.08 -23.82 -27.01
C LEU A 467 -24.80 -24.65 -27.11
N ARG A 468 -24.95 -25.98 -27.09
CA ARG A 468 -23.84 -26.94 -27.07
C ARG A 468 -23.97 -27.93 -28.23
N ASP A 469 -22.84 -28.30 -28.81
CA ASP A 469 -22.79 -29.32 -29.86
C ASP A 469 -23.09 -30.73 -29.32
N ALA A 470 -23.05 -31.76 -30.18
CA ALA A 470 -23.30 -33.13 -29.78
C ALA A 470 -22.28 -33.69 -28.77
N GLY A 471 -21.08 -33.10 -28.70
CA GLY A 471 -20.05 -33.44 -27.70
C GLY A 471 -20.16 -32.64 -26.41
N GLY A 472 -21.17 -31.77 -26.27
CA GLY A 472 -21.38 -30.93 -25.09
C GLY A 472 -20.55 -29.65 -25.04
N LYS A 473 -19.77 -29.35 -26.09
CA LYS A 473 -18.97 -28.12 -26.18
C LYS A 473 -19.87 -26.93 -26.47
N VAL A 474 -19.69 -25.84 -25.73
CA VAL A 474 -20.43 -24.59 -25.93
C VAL A 474 -20.04 -23.95 -27.27
N VAL A 475 -21.04 -23.71 -28.13
CA VAL A 475 -20.90 -23.06 -29.44
C VAL A 475 -21.57 -21.67 -29.48
N TRP A 476 -22.46 -21.41 -28.52
CA TRP A 476 -23.00 -20.08 -28.27
C TRP A 476 -23.35 -19.94 -26.79
N SER A 477 -23.15 -18.75 -26.22
CA SER A 477 -23.57 -18.45 -24.84
C SER A 477 -23.93 -16.98 -24.65
N ARG A 478 -24.87 -16.71 -23.75
CA ARG A 478 -25.26 -15.35 -23.34
C ARG A 478 -25.65 -15.32 -21.87
N ARG A 479 -25.20 -14.28 -21.14
CA ARG A 479 -25.66 -14.03 -19.77
C ARG A 479 -26.92 -13.16 -19.79
N ILE A 480 -27.76 -13.29 -18.75
CA ILE A 480 -28.84 -12.36 -18.41
C ILE A 480 -28.32 -11.48 -17.26
N PRO A 481 -27.71 -10.31 -17.56
CA PRO A 481 -26.96 -9.53 -16.57
C PRO A 481 -27.84 -8.73 -15.61
N ALA A 482 -29.06 -8.38 -16.05
CA ALA A 482 -30.01 -7.54 -15.32
C ALA A 482 -31.39 -8.21 -15.28
N ALA A 483 -32.20 -7.86 -14.27
CA ALA A 483 -33.55 -8.38 -14.16
C ALA A 483 -34.36 -7.99 -15.41
N PRO A 484 -35.02 -8.96 -16.08
CA PRO A 484 -35.88 -8.66 -17.22
C PRO A 484 -37.00 -7.69 -16.86
N THR A 485 -37.24 -6.68 -17.69
CA THR A 485 -38.42 -5.80 -17.57
C THR A 485 -39.61 -6.29 -18.39
N GLN A 486 -39.41 -7.35 -19.18
CA GLN A 486 -40.40 -7.96 -20.05
C GLN A 486 -40.45 -9.46 -19.79
N GLN A 487 -41.63 -10.03 -20.00
CA GLN A 487 -41.89 -11.46 -19.91
C GLN A 487 -41.11 -12.28 -20.96
N LEU A 488 -40.95 -11.74 -22.18
CA LEU A 488 -40.20 -12.39 -23.25
C LEU A 488 -38.78 -11.83 -23.34
N LEU A 489 -37.79 -12.70 -23.20
CA LEU A 489 -36.40 -12.43 -23.54
C LEU A 489 -36.08 -13.08 -24.88
N GLU A 490 -35.64 -12.30 -25.86
CA GLU A 490 -35.31 -12.79 -27.20
C GLU A 490 -33.83 -12.52 -27.52
N PHE A 491 -33.13 -13.55 -27.99
CA PHE A 491 -31.72 -13.48 -28.37
C PHE A 491 -31.54 -14.04 -29.78
N ALA A 492 -31.14 -13.18 -30.72
CA ALA A 492 -30.72 -13.60 -32.04
C ALA A 492 -29.33 -14.26 -31.99
N ILE A 493 -29.22 -15.46 -32.53
CA ILE A 493 -27.98 -16.21 -32.72
C ILE A 493 -27.58 -16.08 -34.19
N THR A 494 -26.97 -14.95 -34.53
CA THR A 494 -26.53 -14.68 -35.92
C THR A 494 -25.21 -15.37 -36.26
N GLN A 495 -24.39 -15.65 -35.24
CA GLN A 495 -23.04 -16.19 -35.38
C GLN A 495 -22.61 -16.92 -34.08
N PRO A 496 -21.57 -17.79 -34.14
CA PRO A 496 -20.97 -18.36 -32.94
C PRO A 496 -20.42 -17.26 -32.03
N GLU A 497 -20.73 -17.37 -30.73
CA GLU A 497 -20.27 -16.45 -29.69
C GLU A 497 -20.14 -17.18 -28.36
N VAL A 498 -18.92 -17.40 -27.89
CA VAL A 498 -18.63 -18.18 -26.68
C VAL A 498 -17.97 -17.28 -25.64
N ALA A 499 -18.56 -17.18 -24.45
CA ALA A 499 -18.01 -16.40 -23.35
C ALA A 499 -16.64 -16.93 -22.92
N LEU A 500 -15.73 -16.01 -22.59
CA LEU A 500 -14.43 -16.28 -21.99
C LEU A 500 -14.51 -15.94 -20.50
N GLU A 501 -14.00 -16.83 -19.66
CA GLU A 501 -14.07 -16.67 -18.22
C GLU A 501 -12.97 -15.74 -17.72
N VAL A 502 -13.37 -14.66 -17.08
CA VAL A 502 -12.48 -13.68 -16.45
C VAL A 502 -12.37 -14.02 -14.97
N SER A 503 -11.17 -14.36 -14.53
CA SER A 503 -10.90 -14.80 -13.15
C SER A 503 -10.57 -13.65 -12.20
N GLN A 504 -10.06 -12.54 -12.73
CA GLN A 504 -9.59 -11.42 -11.91
C GLN A 504 -9.78 -10.08 -12.61
N ALA A 505 -10.18 -9.08 -11.82
CA ALA A 505 -10.24 -7.68 -12.20
C ALA A 505 -9.43 -6.86 -11.19
N LYS A 506 -8.48 -6.04 -11.67
CA LYS A 506 -7.64 -5.17 -10.85
C LYS A 506 -7.53 -3.79 -11.49
N ALA A 507 -7.63 -2.74 -10.70
CA ALA A 507 -7.39 -1.39 -11.18
C ALA A 507 -6.17 -0.75 -10.51
N ASP A 508 -5.59 0.25 -11.18
CA ASP A 508 -4.58 1.16 -10.60
C ASP A 508 -5.19 2.11 -9.56
N PHE A 509 -6.49 2.37 -9.65
CA PHE A 509 -7.26 3.13 -8.69
C PHE A 509 -8.68 2.59 -8.52
N GLU A 510 -9.15 2.57 -7.27
CA GLU A 510 -10.51 2.21 -6.89
C GLU A 510 -11.08 3.31 -6.00
N GLN A 511 -12.24 3.85 -6.36
CA GLN A 511 -12.99 4.71 -5.45
C GLN A 511 -13.46 3.88 -4.24
N PRO A 512 -13.46 4.43 -3.01
CA PRO A 512 -14.03 3.76 -1.85
C PRO A 512 -15.43 3.22 -2.13
N SER A 513 -15.65 1.93 -1.82
CA SER A 513 -16.89 1.19 -2.07
C SER A 513 -17.23 0.89 -3.54
N TYR A 514 -16.32 1.15 -4.50
CA TYR A 514 -16.50 0.82 -5.92
C TYR A 514 -15.27 0.05 -6.46
N PRO A 515 -15.05 -1.19 -5.99
CA PRO A 515 -13.85 -1.95 -6.32
C PRO A 515 -13.85 -2.48 -7.76
N ALA A 516 -12.67 -2.71 -8.34
CA ALA A 516 -12.53 -3.29 -9.67
C ALA A 516 -13.15 -4.69 -9.76
N SER A 517 -13.08 -5.47 -8.68
CA SER A 517 -13.64 -6.82 -8.61
C SER A 517 -15.16 -6.87 -8.83
N ALA A 518 -15.88 -5.77 -8.57
CA ALA A 518 -17.32 -5.71 -8.75
C ALA A 518 -17.76 -5.97 -10.20
N VAL A 519 -16.90 -5.67 -11.19
CA VAL A 519 -17.20 -5.88 -12.62
C VAL A 519 -17.35 -7.35 -13.01
N LEU A 520 -16.92 -8.28 -12.15
CA LEU A 520 -17.03 -9.72 -12.37
C LEU A 520 -18.25 -10.36 -11.69
N SER A 521 -19.01 -9.57 -10.94
CA SER A 521 -20.16 -10.06 -10.18
C SER A 521 -21.19 -10.74 -11.08
N ASN A 522 -21.77 -11.85 -10.59
CA ASN A 522 -22.90 -12.51 -11.23
C ASN A 522 -23.98 -12.81 -10.17
N PRO A 523 -25.16 -12.17 -10.23
CA PRO A 523 -25.57 -11.18 -11.23
C PRO A 523 -24.81 -9.84 -11.11
N MET A 524 -24.89 -9.02 -12.16
CA MET A 524 -24.26 -7.70 -12.14
C MET A 524 -25.06 -6.76 -11.22
N PRO A 525 -24.40 -6.00 -10.34
CA PRO A 525 -25.08 -5.14 -9.38
C PRO A 525 -25.65 -3.88 -10.03
N ALA A 526 -26.84 -3.46 -9.58
CA ALA A 526 -27.50 -2.25 -10.05
C ALA A 526 -27.04 -0.96 -9.33
N THR A 527 -26.20 -1.06 -8.29
CA THR A 527 -25.77 0.07 -7.44
C THR A 527 -24.28 0.02 -7.09
N LEU A 528 -23.54 -0.87 -7.73
CA LEU A 528 -22.12 -1.10 -7.50
C LEU A 528 -21.42 -1.29 -8.85
N GLY A 529 -20.10 -1.14 -8.85
CA GLY A 529 -19.24 -1.32 -10.02
C GLY A 529 -17.85 -0.80 -9.72
N TRP A 530 -17.03 -0.70 -10.75
CA TRP A 530 -15.76 0.02 -10.68
C TRP A 530 -15.99 1.51 -11.03
N ALA A 531 -15.45 2.40 -10.20
CA ALA A 531 -15.55 3.85 -10.38
C ALA A 531 -14.27 4.55 -9.90
N VAL A 532 -14.05 5.77 -10.39
CA VAL A 532 -12.83 6.55 -10.16
C VAL A 532 -13.11 8.00 -9.73
N GLY A 533 -14.29 8.27 -9.15
CA GLY A 533 -14.82 9.62 -8.89
C GLY A 533 -13.83 10.65 -8.30
N PRO A 534 -13.06 10.31 -7.25
CA PRO A 534 -12.07 11.24 -6.67
C PRO A 534 -10.94 11.64 -7.63
N LYS A 535 -10.67 10.83 -8.66
CA LYS A 535 -9.62 11.04 -9.67
C LYS A 535 -10.15 11.01 -11.10
N ARG A 536 -11.41 11.38 -11.31
CA ARG A 536 -12.13 11.25 -12.61
C ARG A 536 -11.54 12.02 -13.81
N THR A 537 -10.65 12.97 -13.56
CA THR A 537 -9.89 13.72 -14.58
C THR A 537 -8.52 13.11 -14.89
N SER A 538 -8.11 12.09 -14.14
CA SER A 538 -6.89 11.31 -14.42
C SER A 538 -7.24 10.10 -15.27
N GLU A 539 -6.22 9.57 -15.95
CA GLU A 539 -6.33 8.27 -16.58
C GLU A 539 -6.30 7.16 -15.54
N HIS A 540 -7.05 6.10 -15.82
CA HIS A 540 -7.06 4.89 -15.00
C HIS A 540 -7.05 3.65 -15.88
N ARG A 541 -6.68 2.53 -15.27
CA ARG A 541 -6.48 1.26 -15.94
C ARG A 541 -7.16 0.15 -15.16
N LEU A 542 -8.04 -0.59 -15.83
CA LEU A 542 -8.62 -1.84 -15.35
C LEU A 542 -8.04 -3.02 -16.14
N VAL A 543 -7.45 -3.98 -15.43
CA VAL A 543 -6.90 -5.23 -15.99
C VAL A 543 -7.89 -6.37 -15.72
N LEU A 544 -8.27 -7.07 -16.78
CA LEU A 544 -9.19 -8.21 -16.78
C LEU A 544 -8.41 -9.46 -17.21
N SER A 545 -8.06 -10.30 -16.26
CA SER A 545 -7.30 -11.53 -16.50
C SER A 545 -8.24 -12.70 -16.77
N LEU A 546 -8.00 -13.44 -17.84
CA LEU A 546 -8.71 -14.68 -18.12
C LEU A 546 -8.25 -15.78 -17.17
N ASN A 547 -9.10 -16.78 -16.94
CA ASN A 547 -8.72 -17.94 -16.13
C ASN A 547 -7.68 -18.85 -16.82
N GLN A 548 -7.54 -18.73 -18.14
CA GLN A 548 -6.58 -19.50 -18.93
C GLN A 548 -6.23 -18.77 -20.23
N LEU A 549 -5.07 -19.13 -20.79
CA LEU A 549 -4.64 -18.67 -22.12
C LEU A 549 -5.62 -19.17 -23.19
N THR A 550 -6.27 -18.24 -23.89
CA THR A 550 -7.25 -18.56 -24.93
C THR A 550 -6.63 -18.45 -26.32
N GLN A 551 -6.73 -19.53 -27.10
CA GLN A 551 -6.32 -19.56 -28.51
C GLN A 551 -7.50 -19.17 -29.43
N PHE A 552 -7.23 -18.27 -30.38
CA PHE A 552 -8.13 -17.85 -31.44
C PHE A 552 -7.76 -18.52 -32.77
N GLY A 553 -8.78 -18.88 -33.54
CA GLY A 553 -8.70 -19.36 -34.91
C GLY A 553 -8.71 -18.21 -35.92
N ALA A 554 -8.42 -18.55 -37.18
CA ALA A 554 -8.39 -17.57 -38.26
C ALA A 554 -9.75 -16.88 -38.43
N GLY A 555 -9.75 -15.54 -38.41
CA GLY A 555 -10.94 -14.72 -38.59
C GLY A 555 -11.79 -14.52 -37.32
N GLU A 556 -11.47 -15.20 -36.21
CA GLU A 556 -12.14 -14.96 -34.94
C GLU A 556 -11.79 -13.58 -34.37
N GLN A 557 -12.70 -13.03 -33.58
CA GLN A 557 -12.59 -11.72 -32.97
C GLN A 557 -12.95 -11.79 -31.49
N ILE A 558 -12.51 -10.79 -30.73
CA ILE A 558 -12.88 -10.63 -29.32
C ILE A 558 -14.07 -9.67 -29.28
N ARG A 559 -15.11 -10.01 -28.53
CA ARG A 559 -16.17 -9.07 -28.16
C ARG A 559 -16.11 -8.76 -26.68
N VAL A 560 -16.12 -7.48 -26.34
CA VAL A 560 -16.14 -6.97 -24.98
C VAL A 560 -17.46 -6.23 -24.77
N ARG A 561 -18.22 -6.57 -23.73
CA ARG A 561 -19.40 -5.82 -23.30
C ARG A 561 -19.12 -5.09 -22.01
N LEU A 562 -19.31 -3.78 -22.02
CA LEU A 562 -19.18 -2.92 -20.86
C LEU A 562 -20.59 -2.53 -20.39
N HIS A 563 -20.96 -3.04 -19.22
CA HIS A 563 -22.30 -2.85 -18.65
C HIS A 563 -22.29 -1.69 -17.65
N HIS A 564 -23.13 -0.70 -17.89
CA HIS A 564 -23.38 0.42 -16.98
C HIS A 564 -24.84 0.31 -16.55
N LEU A 565 -25.07 -0.32 -15.40
CA LEU A 565 -26.40 -0.71 -14.92
C LEU A 565 -26.80 0.05 -13.65
N HIS A 566 -26.11 1.15 -13.35
CA HIS A 566 -26.29 1.86 -12.10
C HIS A 566 -27.63 2.61 -12.07
N THR A 567 -28.58 2.19 -11.22
CA THR A 567 -29.97 2.70 -11.23
C THR A 567 -30.28 3.72 -10.13
N LYS A 568 -29.29 4.13 -9.32
CA LYS A 568 -29.50 5.14 -8.28
C LYS A 568 -29.93 6.47 -8.91
N PRO A 569 -30.97 7.14 -8.38
CA PRO A 569 -31.39 8.46 -8.87
C PRO A 569 -30.23 9.47 -8.87
N GLY A 570 -30.10 10.23 -9.97
CA GLY A 570 -29.03 11.22 -10.15
C GLY A 570 -27.71 10.66 -10.71
N PHE A 571 -27.70 9.42 -11.20
CA PHE A 571 -26.54 8.76 -11.82
C PHE A 571 -26.74 8.54 -13.33
N ASP A 572 -27.51 9.40 -13.99
CA ASP A 572 -27.81 9.25 -15.43
C ASP A 572 -26.57 9.51 -16.29
N GLY A 573 -26.24 8.57 -17.18
CA GLY A 573 -25.06 8.69 -18.05
C GLY A 573 -23.73 8.37 -17.36
N MET A 574 -23.72 7.40 -16.45
CA MET A 574 -22.50 6.85 -15.84
C MET A 574 -21.72 5.90 -16.78
N ASP A 575 -21.85 6.06 -18.09
CA ASP A 575 -21.07 5.35 -19.10
C ASP A 575 -19.73 6.05 -19.42
N LEU A 576 -18.79 5.30 -19.98
CA LEU A 576 -17.46 5.81 -20.31
C LEU A 576 -17.51 6.88 -21.41
N ALA A 577 -16.75 7.97 -21.23
CA ALA A 577 -16.62 9.03 -22.23
C ALA A 577 -15.50 8.73 -23.23
N GLN A 578 -14.34 8.33 -22.72
CA GLN A 578 -13.17 8.00 -23.52
C GLN A 578 -12.49 6.77 -22.94
N PHE A 579 -12.18 5.81 -23.81
CA PHE A 579 -11.45 4.61 -23.40
C PHE A 579 -10.67 3.98 -24.54
N SER A 580 -9.67 3.17 -24.20
CA SER A 580 -8.96 2.31 -25.16
C SER A 580 -8.76 0.92 -24.56
N LEU A 581 -8.53 -0.08 -25.43
CA LEU A 581 -8.35 -1.47 -25.03
C LEU A 581 -7.00 -1.98 -25.52
N SER A 582 -6.31 -2.71 -24.65
CA SER A 582 -5.05 -3.38 -24.95
C SER A 582 -5.15 -4.85 -24.56
N VAL A 583 -4.41 -5.72 -25.25
CA VAL A 583 -4.41 -7.17 -25.04
C VAL A 583 -3.00 -7.68 -24.77
N THR A 584 -2.89 -8.82 -24.10
CA THR A 584 -1.63 -9.53 -23.88
C THR A 584 -1.84 -11.03 -23.86
N ASP A 585 -0.80 -11.80 -24.18
CA ASP A 585 -0.72 -13.26 -24.10
C ASP A 585 0.26 -13.75 -23.00
N SER A 586 0.77 -12.82 -22.19
CA SER A 586 1.77 -13.10 -21.15
C SER A 586 1.11 -13.56 -19.84
N LEU A 587 0.51 -14.76 -19.84
CA LEU A 587 -0.13 -15.33 -18.65
C LEU A 587 0.84 -15.43 -17.46
N ASP A 588 2.04 -15.98 -17.68
CA ASP A 588 3.06 -16.18 -16.64
C ASP A 588 3.43 -14.87 -15.90
N ALA A 589 3.53 -13.76 -16.62
CA ALA A 589 3.87 -12.46 -16.04
C ALA A 589 2.72 -11.91 -15.16
N ILE A 590 1.47 -12.18 -15.54
CA ILE A 590 0.27 -11.81 -14.76
C ILE A 590 0.18 -12.65 -13.49
N GLU A 591 0.46 -13.96 -13.58
CA GLU A 591 0.49 -14.87 -12.44
C GLU A 591 1.59 -14.50 -11.45
N GLN A 592 2.80 -14.23 -11.93
CA GLN A 592 3.91 -13.79 -11.08
C GLN A 592 3.58 -12.50 -10.33
N THR A 593 3.09 -11.48 -11.06
CA THR A 593 2.70 -10.19 -10.46
C THR A 593 1.62 -10.39 -9.38
N SER A 594 0.66 -11.28 -9.64
CA SER A 594 -0.40 -11.57 -8.67
C SER A 594 0.10 -12.30 -7.43
N SER A 595 1.04 -13.24 -7.60
CA SER A 595 1.68 -13.95 -6.49
C SER A 595 2.47 -13.01 -5.58
N GLU A 596 3.28 -12.11 -6.17
CA GLU A 596 4.05 -11.11 -5.42
C GLU A 596 3.14 -10.16 -4.62
N GLN A 597 2.01 -9.73 -5.21
CA GLN A 597 1.02 -8.90 -4.52
C GLN A 597 0.34 -9.63 -3.35
N MET A 598 -0.01 -10.91 -3.51
CA MET A 598 -0.57 -11.72 -2.42
C MET A 598 0.45 -11.86 -1.27
N LYS A 599 1.70 -12.17 -1.60
CA LYS A 599 2.78 -12.27 -0.61
C LYS A 599 2.99 -10.95 0.16
N LEU A 600 2.93 -9.81 -0.54
CA LEU A 600 3.01 -8.50 0.09
C LEU A 600 1.82 -8.24 1.03
N ALA A 601 0.61 -8.60 0.63
CA ALA A 601 -0.58 -8.46 1.47
C ALA A 601 -0.49 -9.32 2.74
N ASP A 602 -0.02 -10.56 2.62
CA ASP A 602 0.17 -11.47 3.75
C ASP A 602 1.23 -10.95 4.72
N LEU A 603 2.38 -10.50 4.22
CA LEU A 603 3.44 -9.91 5.05
C LEU A 603 2.96 -8.66 5.79
N ARG A 604 2.20 -7.78 5.11
CA ARG A 604 1.59 -6.61 5.76
C ARG A 604 0.60 -7.01 6.86
N LYS A 605 -0.20 -8.04 6.61
CA LYS A 605 -1.17 -8.57 7.59
C LYS A 605 -0.48 -9.22 8.78
N GLU A 606 0.67 -9.87 8.58
CA GLU A 606 1.48 -10.42 9.66
C GLU A 606 2.13 -9.31 10.49
N LEU A 607 2.77 -8.34 9.82
CA LEU A 607 3.43 -7.20 10.47
C LEU A 607 2.45 -6.37 11.31
N ALA A 608 1.21 -6.17 10.82
CA ALA A 608 0.17 -5.42 11.53
C ALA A 608 -0.32 -6.07 12.85
N LYS A 609 0.02 -7.33 13.11
CA LYS A 609 -0.37 -8.04 14.34
C LYS A 609 0.67 -7.95 15.47
N LEU A 610 1.87 -7.46 15.17
CA LEU A 610 2.98 -7.46 16.11
C LEU A 610 3.03 -6.11 16.85
N PRO A 611 3.27 -6.10 18.18
CA PRO A 611 3.39 -4.89 18.97
C PRO A 611 4.64 -4.10 18.58
N MET A 612 4.45 -2.89 18.09
CA MET A 612 5.52 -2.03 17.60
C MET A 612 5.24 -0.57 17.93
N SER A 613 6.27 0.13 18.40
CA SER A 613 6.26 1.58 18.58
C SER A 613 6.72 2.31 17.32
N ASP A 614 6.24 3.53 17.13
CA ASP A 614 6.70 4.44 16.07
C ASP A 614 7.80 5.35 16.64
N MET A 615 9.05 4.96 16.44
CA MET A 615 10.17 5.76 16.93
C MET A 615 10.53 6.88 15.94
N PRO A 616 10.57 8.15 16.36
CA PRO A 616 11.06 9.25 15.53
C PRO A 616 12.55 9.09 15.21
N VAL A 617 12.92 9.31 13.94
CA VAL A 617 14.32 9.24 13.47
C VAL A 617 14.66 10.43 12.58
N MET A 618 15.96 10.70 12.40
CA MET A 618 16.42 11.66 11.41
C MET A 618 16.45 11.01 10.02
N ARG A 619 16.08 11.79 9.00
CA ARG A 619 16.27 11.45 7.59
C ARG A 619 16.65 12.71 6.83
N GLU A 620 17.65 12.63 5.97
CA GLU A 620 17.96 13.70 5.04
C GLU A 620 16.88 13.84 3.94
N LEU A 621 16.58 15.08 3.56
CA LEU A 621 15.75 15.39 2.41
C LEU A 621 16.40 14.95 1.09
N PRO A 622 15.60 14.47 0.12
CA PRO A 622 16.08 14.30 -1.25
C PRO A 622 16.71 15.59 -1.80
N LYS A 623 17.76 15.46 -2.62
CA LYS A 623 18.53 16.60 -3.16
C LYS A 623 17.67 17.65 -3.87
N ASP A 624 16.60 17.23 -4.54
CA ASP A 624 15.64 18.10 -5.23
C ASP A 624 14.68 18.85 -4.29
N LYS A 625 14.66 18.48 -3.00
CA LYS A 625 13.82 19.08 -1.96
C LYS A 625 14.61 19.80 -0.87
N GLN A 626 15.94 19.82 -0.95
CA GLN A 626 16.80 20.49 0.03
C GLN A 626 16.47 21.99 0.14
N ARG A 627 16.52 22.50 1.37
CA ARG A 627 16.14 23.87 1.73
C ARG A 627 17.31 24.82 1.55
N LYS A 628 17.02 26.05 1.14
CA LYS A 628 17.99 27.15 1.21
C LYS A 628 18.09 27.64 2.66
N THR A 629 19.31 27.80 3.15
CA THR A 629 19.57 28.34 4.48
C THR A 629 19.92 29.82 4.37
N HIS A 630 19.25 30.64 5.18
CA HIS A 630 19.54 32.06 5.33
C HIS A 630 20.11 32.31 6.72
N GLU A 631 20.99 33.30 6.84
CA GLU A 631 21.27 33.93 8.14
C GLU A 631 19.97 34.52 8.69
N LEU A 632 19.68 34.33 9.98
CA LEU A 632 18.51 34.94 10.62
C LEU A 632 18.98 36.21 11.34
N ILE A 633 18.61 37.38 10.81
CA ILE A 633 19.09 38.64 11.35
C ILE A 633 18.56 38.81 12.78
N ARG A 634 19.48 38.90 13.75
CA ARG A 634 19.17 38.92 15.20
C ARG A 634 18.35 37.70 15.66
N GLY A 635 18.49 36.56 14.97
CA GLY A 635 17.76 35.32 15.27
C GLY A 635 16.30 35.28 14.79
N GLY A 636 15.82 36.29 14.06
CA GLY A 636 14.44 36.35 13.58
C GLY A 636 14.21 35.54 12.30
N TRP A 637 13.41 34.48 12.36
CA TRP A 637 13.13 33.61 11.21
C TRP A 637 12.43 34.33 10.03
N ASN A 638 11.63 35.35 10.34
CA ASN A 638 10.93 36.17 9.35
C ASN A 638 11.79 37.30 8.74
N THR A 639 13.06 37.42 9.17
CA THR A 639 14.00 38.46 8.70
C THR A 639 15.25 37.79 8.12
N PRO A 640 15.13 37.18 6.92
CA PRO A 640 16.25 36.48 6.31
C PRO A 640 17.33 37.45 5.83
N GLY A 641 18.58 37.13 6.16
CA GLY A 641 19.78 37.77 5.64
C GLY A 641 20.34 37.04 4.42
N GLU A 642 21.67 37.09 4.27
CA GLU A 642 22.36 36.45 3.15
C GLU A 642 22.13 34.92 3.16
N ILE A 643 22.12 34.34 1.95
CA ILE A 643 22.10 32.88 1.78
C ILE A 643 23.45 32.34 2.24
N ILE A 644 23.41 31.35 3.12
CA ILE A 644 24.59 30.60 3.51
C ILE A 644 24.83 29.51 2.48
N ALA A 645 26.02 29.55 1.87
CA ALA A 645 26.47 28.46 1.02
C ALA A 645 26.67 27.21 1.89
N THR A 646 25.94 26.15 1.59
CA THR A 646 26.20 24.82 2.12
C THR A 646 27.58 24.36 1.64
N PRO A 647 28.47 23.86 2.51
CA PRO A 647 29.78 23.34 2.10
C PRO A 647 29.72 22.24 1.05
#